data_AF-A0A5J5B0G2-F1
#
_entry.id   AF-A0A5J5B0G2-F1
#
_cell.length_a   1.000
_cell.length_b   1.000
_cell.length_c   1.000
_cell.angle_alpha   90.00
_cell.angle_beta   90.00
_cell.angle_gamma   90.00
#
_symmetry.space_group_name_H-M   'P 1'
#
loop_
_entity.id
_entity.type
_entity.pdbx_description
1 polymer ?
#
loop_
_entity_poly.entity_id
_entity_poly.type
_entity_poly.pdbx_seq_one_letter_code
_entity_poly.pdbx_strand_id
1 'polypeptide(L)'
;MPALACCVDAAVAPPPGYAFAWDSSLPAPEPFFGVPPPTNTTSATTIEHSHWSPSLSSALYKIDGWGAPYFSVNSSGNMTVRPYGTATLPHQEIDLLKVVKKASEPKPSCGLGLQLPLIIRFPDVLKNRLESLQSAFDFAIQARGYGSHYQGVYPVKCNQDRFVVEDIVKFGSQFGFGLEAGSKPELLLAMSCLCKGSPDALLICNGFKDAEYIWLALVARKLLLNTVIVLEQEEELDLVINLSQKLAVRPVIGVRAKLRTKHSGHFGSTSGEKGKFGLTTTQILRVVKSLEQSGMLDCLQLLHFHIGSQIPSTALLADGVGEAAQIYCELVRLGACMRVIDIGGGLGIDYDGSKSADSDISVSYNLEEYAAAVVQAVQFVCDRKSVKHPVICSESGRAIVSHHSILIFEAVSASVYDVPPMSSHGLPYLVDGLTEGGCADYRNLHDAAIRGEYDTCLLYADQLKQRCVEQFKEGSLGIEQLAAVDGLCDLVSKAIGASNPVRTYHVNLSVFTSIPDFWGIGQLFPIIPIHRLDQRPGVRGILSDLTCDSDGKIDKFIGGESSLPLHEFEGDGGFSGGGGPSDGPHSFAVTLAVPGPSCGDVLRVMQHEPELMFETLKHRAEEFVHDDNDVMIVMAVLPILPTLKTSSGHIVVLELVLAFPSQLFLSNSSFVVEVVCF
;
A
#
# COMPACT_ATOMS: atom_id res chain seq x y z
N MET A 1 42.72 49.45 8.93
CA MET A 1 42.51 50.52 7.93
C MET A 1 41.02 50.79 7.87
N PRO A 2 40.58 52.02 8.12
CA PRO A 2 39.37 52.27 8.91
C PRO A 2 38.19 52.80 8.10
N ALA A 3 37.05 52.84 8.81
CA ALA A 3 35.81 53.54 8.50
C ALA A 3 36.01 55.00 8.06
N LEU A 4 35.06 55.52 7.29
CA LEU A 4 34.48 56.86 7.54
C LEU A 4 33.25 57.11 6.66
N ALA A 5 32.16 57.46 7.34
CA ALA A 5 30.97 58.07 6.80
C ALA A 5 31.26 59.45 6.20
N CYS A 6 30.44 59.88 5.25
CA CYS A 6 30.00 61.27 5.14
C CYS A 6 28.69 61.33 4.36
N CYS A 7 27.64 61.77 5.05
CA CYS A 7 26.43 62.35 4.47
C CYS A 7 26.78 63.61 3.66
N VAL A 8 25.87 64.07 2.79
CA VAL A 8 25.19 65.39 2.86
C VAL A 8 24.51 65.70 1.52
N ASP A 9 23.18 65.81 1.62
CA ASP A 9 22.24 66.77 1.03
C ASP A 9 22.17 67.06 -0.49
N ALA A 10 20.99 66.71 -1.01
CA ALA A 10 19.97 67.60 -1.57
C ALA A 10 20.42 68.88 -2.29
N ALA A 11 20.09 68.96 -3.58
CA ALA A 11 19.59 70.19 -4.20
C ALA A 11 18.86 69.85 -5.52
N VAL A 12 17.55 70.11 -5.58
CA VAL A 12 16.95 71.22 -6.35
C VAL A 12 16.53 70.80 -7.77
N ALA A 13 15.22 70.74 -7.95
CA ALA A 13 14.55 70.72 -9.25
C ALA A 13 14.73 72.06 -9.99
N PRO A 14 14.70 72.05 -11.34
CA PRO A 14 14.19 73.15 -12.14
C PRO A 14 12.95 72.74 -12.98
N PRO A 15 12.18 73.72 -13.49
CA PRO A 15 10.73 73.62 -13.61
C PRO A 15 10.26 73.67 -15.09
N PRO A 16 9.03 74.14 -15.43
CA PRO A 16 8.02 73.36 -16.13
C PRO A 16 7.89 73.73 -17.62
N GLY A 17 7.30 72.83 -18.41
CA GLY A 17 6.75 73.22 -19.72
C GLY A 17 6.79 72.10 -20.75
N TYR A 18 5.65 71.48 -21.04
CA TYR A 18 4.76 71.94 -22.12
C TYR A 18 3.66 70.89 -22.27
N ALA A 19 2.42 71.35 -22.12
CA ALA A 19 1.24 70.54 -22.37
C ALA A 19 1.12 70.21 -23.86
N PHE A 20 0.84 68.94 -24.16
CA PHE A 20 0.06 68.57 -25.33
C PHE A 20 -1.10 67.71 -24.86
N ALA A 21 -2.30 68.29 -24.97
CA ALA A 21 -3.56 67.59 -24.81
C ALA A 21 -3.79 66.70 -26.04
N TRP A 22 -4.05 65.41 -25.83
CA TRP A 22 -4.89 64.65 -26.74
C TRP A 22 -5.94 63.92 -25.91
N ASP A 23 -7.17 64.33 -26.13
CA ASP A 23 -8.40 63.77 -25.60
C ASP A 23 -8.75 62.49 -26.39
N SER A 24 -8.82 61.34 -25.71
CA SER A 24 -9.40 60.09 -26.25
C SER A 24 -10.02 59.33 -25.09
N SER A 25 -11.27 59.66 -24.79
CA SER A 25 -12.11 58.97 -23.83
C SER A 25 -12.37 57.52 -24.28
N LEU A 26 -12.04 56.55 -23.43
CA LEU A 26 -12.45 55.15 -23.56
C LEU A 26 -13.91 55.00 -23.04
N PRO A 27 -14.76 54.17 -23.67
CA PRO A 27 -16.13 53.96 -23.17
C PRO A 27 -16.15 53.05 -21.93
N ALA A 28 -17.12 53.31 -21.05
CA ALA A 28 -17.36 52.55 -19.81
C ALA A 28 -17.85 51.11 -20.08
N PRO A 29 -17.56 50.15 -19.18
CA PRO A 29 -18.00 48.76 -19.34
C PRO A 29 -19.48 48.59 -18.93
N GLU A 30 -20.29 47.97 -19.80
CA GLU A 30 -21.62 47.46 -19.42
C GLU A 30 -21.53 46.02 -18.88
N PRO A 31 -22.35 45.66 -17.88
CA PRO A 31 -22.38 44.31 -17.31
C PRO A 31 -23.09 43.30 -18.22
N PHE A 32 -22.47 42.12 -18.35
CA PHE A 32 -23.01 40.95 -19.06
C PHE A 32 -24.37 40.51 -18.50
N PHE A 33 -25.44 40.69 -19.29
CA PHE A 33 -26.69 39.96 -19.13
C PHE A 33 -27.21 39.53 -20.50
N GLY A 34 -27.37 38.22 -20.70
CA GLY A 34 -28.25 37.66 -21.73
C GLY A 34 -27.65 36.54 -22.57
N VAL A 35 -27.87 35.29 -22.17
CA VAL A 35 -27.88 34.14 -23.09
C VAL A 35 -29.08 33.24 -22.72
N PRO A 36 -30.00 32.94 -23.66
CA PRO A 36 -31.04 31.92 -23.46
C PRO A 36 -30.45 30.51 -23.66
N PRO A 37 -31.06 29.46 -23.06
CA PRO A 37 -30.47 28.12 -23.08
C PRO A 37 -30.48 27.52 -24.50
N PRO A 38 -29.49 26.67 -24.86
CA PRO A 38 -29.45 26.02 -26.16
C PRO A 38 -30.51 24.92 -26.25
N THR A 39 -31.31 24.96 -27.32
CA THR A 39 -32.20 23.88 -27.73
C THR A 39 -31.37 22.72 -28.30
N ASN A 40 -31.23 21.64 -27.54
CA ASN A 40 -30.68 20.37 -28.03
C ASN A 40 -31.73 19.63 -28.88
N THR A 41 -31.56 19.64 -30.19
CA THR A 41 -32.20 18.69 -31.11
C THR A 41 -31.13 17.87 -31.82
N THR A 42 -30.76 16.73 -31.23
CA THR A 42 -30.26 15.54 -31.93
C THR A 42 -30.48 14.31 -31.03
N SER A 43 -31.47 13.50 -31.40
CA SER A 43 -31.68 12.08 -31.08
C SER A 43 -30.95 11.51 -29.85
N ALA A 44 -31.53 11.76 -28.67
CA ALA A 44 -31.30 10.91 -27.51
C ALA A 44 -31.93 9.54 -27.77
N THR A 45 -31.12 8.54 -28.09
CA THR A 45 -31.44 7.16 -27.70
C THR A 45 -31.56 7.15 -26.18
N THR A 46 -32.78 6.97 -25.69
CA THR A 46 -33.16 6.78 -24.30
C THR A 46 -32.29 5.70 -23.66
N ILE A 47 -31.23 6.09 -22.97
CA ILE A 47 -30.68 5.31 -21.87
C ILE A 47 -31.55 5.68 -20.67
N GLU A 48 -32.45 4.77 -20.29
CA GLU A 48 -33.20 4.87 -19.04
C GLU A 48 -32.24 5.21 -17.90
N HIS A 49 -32.63 6.16 -17.04
CA HIS A 49 -31.93 6.49 -15.80
C HIS A 49 -31.91 5.25 -14.89
N SER A 50 -30.95 4.35 -15.09
CA SER A 50 -30.68 3.27 -14.15
C SER A 50 -30.27 3.90 -12.82
N HIS A 51 -31.04 3.59 -11.78
CA HIS A 51 -30.71 3.98 -10.41
C HIS A 51 -29.33 3.39 -10.06
N TRP A 52 -28.42 4.18 -9.48
CA TRP A 52 -27.12 3.65 -9.07
C TRP A 52 -27.31 2.53 -8.05
N SER A 53 -26.44 1.52 -8.08
CA SER A 53 -26.57 0.32 -7.26
C SER A 53 -25.20 -0.15 -6.75
N PRO A 54 -25.16 -0.93 -5.66
CA PRO A 54 -23.94 -1.56 -5.17
C PRO A 54 -23.16 -2.36 -6.23
N SER A 55 -23.86 -3.00 -7.18
CA SER A 55 -23.22 -3.74 -8.27
C SER A 55 -22.49 -2.84 -9.26
N LEU A 56 -23.01 -1.63 -9.51
CA LEU A 56 -22.32 -0.64 -10.35
C LEU A 56 -21.06 -0.12 -9.68
N SER A 57 -21.08 0.10 -8.35
CA SER A 57 -19.87 0.41 -7.58
C SER A 57 -18.86 -0.75 -7.59
N SER A 58 -19.33 -1.99 -7.44
CA SER A 58 -18.45 -3.17 -7.54
C SER A 58 -17.72 -3.24 -8.87
N ALA A 59 -18.43 -2.97 -9.96
CA ALA A 59 -17.84 -2.89 -11.29
C ALA A 59 -16.87 -1.70 -11.43
N LEU A 60 -17.24 -0.52 -10.93
CA LEU A 60 -16.43 0.70 -10.99
C LEU A 60 -15.06 0.52 -10.30
N TYR A 61 -15.05 -0.03 -9.09
CA TYR A 61 -13.84 -0.24 -8.28
C TYR A 61 -13.24 -1.64 -8.45
N LYS A 62 -13.78 -2.46 -9.38
CA LYS A 62 -13.35 -3.84 -9.67
C LYS A 62 -13.29 -4.77 -8.45
N ILE A 63 -14.19 -4.59 -7.48
CA ILE A 63 -14.17 -5.28 -6.18
C ILE A 63 -14.23 -6.79 -6.35
N ASP A 64 -15.10 -7.28 -7.24
CA ASP A 64 -15.22 -8.72 -7.50
C ASP A 64 -13.97 -9.33 -8.16
N GLY A 65 -13.09 -8.51 -8.72
CA GLY A 65 -11.82 -8.94 -9.32
C GLY A 65 -10.75 -9.20 -8.26
N TRP A 66 -10.32 -8.15 -7.55
CA TRP A 66 -9.24 -8.23 -6.56
C TRP A 66 -9.70 -8.69 -5.17
N GLY A 67 -10.97 -8.44 -4.84
CA GLY A 67 -11.53 -8.64 -3.51
C GLY A 67 -12.06 -10.05 -3.29
N ALA A 68 -12.49 -10.75 -4.35
CA ALA A 68 -13.06 -12.08 -4.23
C ALA A 68 -12.04 -13.12 -3.71
N PRO A 69 -12.47 -14.09 -2.88
CA PRO A 69 -13.82 -14.26 -2.35
C PRO A 69 -14.10 -13.49 -1.04
N TYR A 70 -13.15 -12.69 -0.55
CA TYR A 70 -13.16 -12.14 0.82
C TYR A 70 -13.85 -10.79 0.95
N PHE A 71 -13.89 -9.97 -0.08
CA PHE A 71 -14.48 -8.63 -0.04
C PHE A 71 -15.65 -8.52 -1.03
N SER A 72 -16.72 -7.87 -0.59
CA SER A 72 -17.92 -7.61 -1.38
C SER A 72 -18.65 -6.36 -0.90
N VAL A 73 -19.67 -5.92 -1.64
CA VAL A 73 -20.57 -4.84 -1.23
C VAL A 73 -21.93 -5.43 -0.88
N ASN A 74 -22.47 -5.08 0.28
CA ASN A 74 -23.82 -5.49 0.68
C ASN A 74 -24.91 -4.61 0.05
N SER A 75 -26.17 -5.02 0.24
CA SER A 75 -27.34 -4.29 -0.26
C SER A 75 -27.52 -2.88 0.32
N SER A 76 -26.89 -2.59 1.46
CA SER A 76 -26.89 -1.27 2.09
C SER A 76 -25.80 -0.34 1.54
N GLY A 77 -25.01 -0.78 0.56
CA GLY A 77 -23.92 0.02 0.00
C GLY A 77 -22.68 0.10 0.90
N ASN A 78 -22.49 -0.85 1.82
CA ASN A 78 -21.29 -0.95 2.64
C ASN A 78 -20.38 -2.08 2.16
N MET A 79 -19.07 -1.89 2.32
CA MET A 79 -18.08 -2.95 2.17
C MET A 79 -18.24 -3.99 3.27
N THR A 80 -18.08 -5.24 2.87
CA THR A 80 -18.23 -6.41 3.71
C THR A 80 -17.02 -7.34 3.57
N VAL A 81 -16.74 -8.07 4.64
CA VAL A 81 -15.73 -9.13 4.69
C VAL A 81 -16.41 -10.48 4.84
N ARG A 82 -15.94 -11.44 4.06
CA ARG A 82 -16.36 -12.84 4.02
C ARG A 82 -15.28 -13.72 4.65
N PRO A 83 -15.29 -13.91 5.98
CA PRO A 83 -14.19 -14.54 6.73
C PRO A 83 -13.85 -15.96 6.25
N TYR A 84 -14.83 -16.71 5.74
CA TYR A 84 -14.67 -18.09 5.28
C TYR A 84 -14.64 -18.20 3.74
N GLY A 85 -14.31 -17.10 3.05
CA GLY A 85 -14.31 -17.04 1.60
C GLY A 85 -15.68 -17.38 1.01
N THR A 86 -15.71 -18.25 -0.01
CA THR A 86 -16.95 -18.69 -0.68
C THR A 86 -17.90 -19.49 0.23
N ALA A 87 -17.40 -20.04 1.33
CA ALA A 87 -18.20 -20.78 2.32
C ALA A 87 -18.88 -19.86 3.35
N THR A 88 -18.64 -18.55 3.30
CA THR A 88 -19.26 -17.59 4.23
C THR A 88 -20.76 -17.56 4.03
N LEU A 89 -21.51 -17.82 5.10
CA LEU A 89 -22.97 -17.69 5.10
C LEU A 89 -23.38 -16.21 5.21
N PRO A 90 -24.56 -15.80 4.69
CA PRO A 90 -24.97 -14.39 4.71
C PRO A 90 -24.97 -13.73 6.10
N HIS A 91 -25.23 -14.47 7.17
CA HIS A 91 -25.20 -13.95 8.55
C HIS A 91 -23.78 -13.85 9.15
N GLN A 92 -22.78 -14.41 8.48
CA GLN A 92 -21.36 -14.37 8.86
C GLN A 92 -20.61 -13.25 8.13
N GLU A 93 -21.25 -12.56 7.19
CA GLU A 93 -20.65 -11.38 6.57
C GLU A 93 -20.45 -10.27 7.61
N ILE A 94 -19.25 -9.67 7.59
CA ILE A 94 -18.84 -8.62 8.52
C ILE A 94 -18.94 -7.28 7.80
N ASP A 95 -19.82 -6.39 8.25
CA ASP A 95 -19.97 -5.03 7.71
C ASP A 95 -18.87 -4.11 8.26
N LEU A 96 -17.99 -3.60 7.40
CA LEU A 96 -16.83 -2.81 7.79
C LEU A 96 -17.21 -1.49 8.47
N LEU A 97 -18.31 -0.86 8.05
CA LEU A 97 -18.77 0.38 8.67
C LEU A 97 -19.17 0.13 10.13
N LYS A 98 -19.79 -1.02 10.43
CA LYS A 98 -20.11 -1.40 11.82
C LYS A 98 -18.85 -1.66 12.64
N VAL A 99 -17.83 -2.30 12.06
CA VAL A 99 -16.55 -2.52 12.73
C VAL A 99 -15.88 -1.20 13.09
N VAL A 100 -15.81 -0.25 12.14
CA VAL A 100 -15.18 1.05 12.39
C VAL A 100 -15.96 1.85 13.44
N LYS A 101 -17.29 1.86 13.38
CA LYS A 101 -18.10 2.48 14.43
C LYS A 101 -17.82 1.86 15.80
N LYS A 102 -17.77 0.54 15.90
CA LYS A 102 -17.43 -0.16 17.15
C LYS A 102 -16.04 0.20 17.67
N ALA A 103 -15.06 0.33 16.79
CA ALA A 103 -13.69 0.71 17.14
C ALA A 103 -13.59 2.17 17.60
N SER A 104 -14.25 3.10 16.89
CA SER A 104 -14.09 4.55 17.10
C SER A 104 -15.04 5.14 18.14
N GLU A 105 -16.23 4.55 18.34
CA GLU A 105 -17.19 5.08 19.30
C GLU A 105 -16.62 5.08 20.74
N PRO A 106 -16.98 6.08 21.56
CA PRO A 106 -16.51 6.15 22.94
C PRO A 106 -16.92 4.92 23.76
N LYS A 107 -16.08 4.54 24.74
CA LYS A 107 -16.38 3.44 25.69
C LYS A 107 -17.76 3.54 26.38
N PRO A 108 -18.25 4.74 26.77
CA PRO A 108 -19.62 4.89 27.30
C PRO A 108 -20.73 4.40 26.36
N SER A 109 -20.48 4.43 25.04
CA SER A 109 -21.36 3.94 23.98
C SER A 109 -21.05 2.49 23.58
N CYS A 110 -20.38 1.73 24.44
CA CYS A 110 -19.90 0.37 24.18
C CYS A 110 -18.88 0.24 23.03
N GLY A 111 -18.24 1.33 22.57
CA GLY A 111 -17.13 1.29 21.60
C GLY A 111 -15.75 1.18 22.27
N LEU A 112 -14.68 1.25 21.47
CA LEU A 112 -13.29 1.12 21.99
C LEU A 112 -12.57 2.46 22.16
N GLY A 113 -13.10 3.55 21.59
CA GLY A 113 -12.52 4.89 21.63
C GLY A 113 -11.19 5.01 20.88
N LEU A 114 -10.98 4.21 19.85
CA LEU A 114 -9.77 4.23 19.01
C LEU A 114 -9.90 5.31 17.93
N GLN A 115 -8.78 5.93 17.57
CA GLN A 115 -8.76 6.95 16.52
C GLN A 115 -8.29 6.35 15.20
N LEU A 116 -8.71 6.95 14.10
CA LEU A 116 -8.17 6.64 12.78
C LEU A 116 -6.77 7.26 12.63
N PRO A 117 -5.89 6.67 11.81
CA PRO A 117 -6.09 5.46 11.00
C PRO A 117 -6.10 4.15 11.79
N LEU A 118 -6.83 3.15 11.28
CA LEU A 118 -6.99 1.81 11.85
C LEU A 118 -6.46 0.73 10.89
N ILE A 119 -5.65 -0.19 11.40
CA ILE A 119 -5.35 -1.46 10.72
C ILE A 119 -6.29 -2.52 11.31
N ILE A 120 -7.18 -3.08 10.49
CA ILE A 120 -8.09 -4.15 10.90
C ILE A 120 -7.62 -5.46 10.30
N ARG A 121 -7.46 -6.48 11.15
CA ARG A 121 -7.04 -7.83 10.77
C ARG A 121 -8.16 -8.84 10.99
N PHE A 122 -8.22 -9.83 10.11
CA PHE A 122 -9.22 -10.89 10.09
C PHE A 122 -8.52 -12.26 10.16
N PRO A 123 -8.28 -12.80 11.37
CA PRO A 123 -7.67 -14.12 11.55
C PRO A 123 -8.39 -15.25 10.82
N ASP A 124 -9.72 -15.18 10.70
CA ASP A 124 -10.52 -16.17 9.96
C ASP A 124 -10.19 -16.18 8.46
N VAL A 125 -9.95 -15.00 7.86
CA VAL A 125 -9.50 -14.90 6.46
C VAL A 125 -8.12 -15.52 6.31
N LEU A 126 -7.19 -15.23 7.23
CA LEU A 126 -5.85 -15.82 7.24
C LEU A 126 -5.90 -17.34 7.34
N LYS A 127 -6.72 -17.87 8.25
CA LYS A 127 -6.98 -19.31 8.37
C LYS A 127 -7.52 -19.90 7.06
N ASN A 128 -8.54 -19.27 6.47
CA ASN A 128 -9.14 -19.74 5.23
C ASN A 128 -8.13 -19.73 4.05
N ARG A 129 -7.24 -18.75 3.97
CA ARG A 129 -6.16 -18.70 2.95
C ARG A 129 -5.21 -19.89 3.10
N LEU A 130 -4.79 -20.20 4.32
CA LEU A 130 -3.93 -21.36 4.61
C LEU A 130 -4.61 -22.68 4.23
N GLU A 131 -5.86 -22.87 4.67
CA GLU A 131 -6.64 -24.08 4.37
C GLU A 131 -6.92 -24.22 2.86
N SER A 132 -7.18 -23.13 2.16
CA SER A 132 -7.41 -23.13 0.71
C SER A 132 -6.13 -23.52 -0.05
N LEU A 133 -4.96 -23.01 0.37
CA LEU A 133 -3.68 -23.37 -0.21
C LEU A 133 -3.39 -24.86 -0.02
N GLN A 134 -3.54 -25.36 1.21
CA GLN A 134 -3.37 -26.78 1.50
C GLN A 134 -4.33 -27.65 0.68
N SER A 135 -5.62 -27.27 0.63
CA SER A 135 -6.65 -28.02 -0.09
C SER A 135 -6.41 -28.07 -1.60
N ALA A 136 -5.93 -26.97 -2.20
CA ALA A 136 -5.60 -26.92 -3.63
C ALA A 136 -4.47 -27.90 -3.98
N PHE A 137 -3.43 -27.98 -3.14
CA PHE A 137 -2.36 -28.94 -3.32
C PHE A 137 -2.80 -30.38 -3.05
N ASP A 138 -3.56 -30.63 -1.97
CA ASP A 138 -4.09 -31.96 -1.66
C ASP A 138 -4.96 -32.49 -2.81
N PHE A 139 -5.82 -31.64 -3.38
CA PHE A 139 -6.62 -31.98 -4.56
C PHE A 139 -5.74 -32.32 -5.77
N ALA A 140 -4.74 -31.48 -6.09
CA ALA A 140 -3.84 -31.72 -7.21
C ALA A 140 -3.03 -33.01 -7.04
N ILE A 141 -2.59 -33.32 -5.82
CA ILE A 141 -1.86 -34.54 -5.46
C ILE A 141 -2.74 -35.78 -5.63
N GLN A 142 -3.97 -35.76 -5.08
CA GLN A 142 -4.91 -36.86 -5.18
C GLN A 142 -5.34 -37.11 -6.63
N ALA A 143 -5.71 -36.05 -7.36
CA ALA A 143 -6.19 -36.15 -8.74
C ALA A 143 -5.16 -36.75 -9.69
N ARG A 144 -3.87 -36.63 -9.38
CA ARG A 144 -2.76 -37.13 -10.20
C ARG A 144 -2.08 -38.39 -9.65
N GLY A 145 -2.51 -38.89 -8.49
CA GLY A 145 -1.85 -39.99 -7.81
C GLY A 145 -0.38 -39.70 -7.46
N TYR A 146 -0.07 -38.45 -7.10
CA TYR A 146 1.28 -38.07 -6.70
C TYR A 146 1.66 -38.78 -5.39
N GLY A 147 2.74 -39.56 -5.40
CA GLY A 147 3.13 -40.46 -4.29
C GLY A 147 3.70 -39.81 -3.02
N SER A 148 3.53 -38.50 -2.82
CA SER A 148 3.97 -37.76 -1.64
C SER A 148 2.96 -36.64 -1.32
N HIS A 149 3.27 -35.74 -0.39
CA HIS A 149 2.36 -34.70 0.10
C HIS A 149 2.93 -33.29 -0.12
N TYR A 150 2.07 -32.29 0.09
CA TYR A 150 2.43 -30.88 0.17
C TYR A 150 2.56 -30.44 1.63
N GLN A 151 3.56 -29.62 1.91
CA GLN A 151 3.77 -29.00 3.22
C GLN A 151 4.21 -27.55 3.03
N GLY A 152 3.32 -26.60 3.30
CA GLY A 152 3.63 -25.18 3.16
C GLY A 152 4.48 -24.63 4.31
N VAL A 153 5.20 -23.55 4.03
CA VAL A 153 6.06 -22.84 4.98
C VAL A 153 5.78 -21.35 4.87
N TYR A 154 5.65 -20.65 6.00
CA TYR A 154 5.42 -19.21 5.98
C TYR A 154 6.73 -18.45 6.14
N PRO A 155 7.15 -17.66 5.13
CA PRO A 155 8.33 -16.80 5.25
C PRO A 155 8.00 -15.61 6.14
N VAL A 156 8.61 -15.58 7.33
CA VAL A 156 8.35 -14.59 8.39
C VAL A 156 8.60 -13.17 7.90
N LYS A 157 9.51 -12.99 6.94
CA LYS A 157 9.80 -11.70 6.28
C LYS A 157 8.56 -11.00 5.71
N CYS A 158 7.52 -11.74 5.33
CA CYS A 158 6.32 -11.17 4.71
C CYS A 158 5.45 -10.39 5.69
N ASN A 159 5.46 -10.77 6.97
CA ASN A 159 4.86 -10.04 8.08
C ASN A 159 5.33 -10.71 9.39
N GLN A 160 6.21 -10.03 10.12
CA GLN A 160 6.83 -10.52 11.37
C GLN A 160 5.97 -10.26 12.61
N ASP A 161 4.78 -9.68 12.45
CA ASP A 161 3.90 -9.39 13.58
C ASP A 161 3.58 -10.68 14.34
N ARG A 162 3.77 -10.61 15.67
CA ARG A 162 3.65 -11.76 16.55
C ARG A 162 2.30 -12.46 16.40
N PHE A 163 1.21 -11.71 16.30
CA PHE A 163 -0.14 -12.29 16.25
C PHE A 163 -0.36 -13.03 14.94
N VAL A 164 0.14 -12.48 13.83
CA VAL A 164 0.08 -13.13 12.51
C VAL A 164 0.89 -14.44 12.51
N VAL A 165 2.13 -14.41 13.02
CA VAL A 165 2.98 -15.61 13.05
C VAL A 165 2.42 -16.68 13.99
N GLU A 166 1.93 -16.30 15.18
CA GLU A 166 1.30 -17.24 16.12
C GLU A 166 0.03 -17.86 15.53
N ASP A 167 -0.80 -17.09 14.83
CA ASP A 167 -1.99 -17.59 14.15
C ASP A 167 -1.66 -18.54 13.00
N ILE A 168 -0.65 -18.23 12.18
CA ILE A 168 -0.19 -19.12 11.11
C ILE A 168 0.25 -20.47 11.69
N VAL A 169 1.03 -20.47 12.76
CA VAL A 169 1.48 -21.72 13.42
C VAL A 169 0.29 -22.49 14.00
N LYS A 170 -0.66 -21.79 14.63
CA LYS A 170 -1.87 -22.38 15.21
C LYS A 170 -2.76 -23.00 14.15
N PHE A 171 -3.13 -22.25 13.12
CA PHE A 171 -4.01 -22.70 12.04
C PHE A 171 -3.34 -23.76 11.16
N GLY A 172 -2.02 -23.66 10.99
CA GLY A 172 -1.21 -24.57 10.20
C GLY A 172 -0.86 -25.91 10.86
N SER A 173 -1.10 -26.05 12.16
CA SER A 173 -0.66 -27.21 12.96
C SER A 173 -1.16 -28.54 12.38
N GLN A 174 -2.41 -28.60 11.93
CA GLN A 174 -3.06 -29.83 11.46
C GLN A 174 -2.45 -30.44 10.18
N PHE A 175 -1.76 -29.62 9.37
CA PHE A 175 -1.07 -30.04 8.14
C PHE A 175 0.43 -29.78 8.20
N GLY A 176 0.99 -29.57 9.41
CA GLY A 176 2.42 -29.41 9.61
C GLY A 176 3.00 -28.15 8.95
N PHE A 177 2.24 -27.06 8.85
CA PHE A 177 2.71 -25.84 8.20
C PHE A 177 3.92 -25.26 8.96
N GLY A 178 5.01 -24.99 8.23
CA GLY A 178 6.28 -24.55 8.77
C GLY A 178 6.48 -23.04 8.80
N LEU A 179 7.66 -22.62 9.28
CA LEU A 179 8.13 -21.23 9.20
C LEU A 179 9.48 -21.17 8.46
N GLU A 180 9.69 -20.10 7.71
CA GLU A 180 10.96 -19.76 7.09
C GLU A 180 11.53 -18.49 7.71
N ALA A 181 12.84 -18.50 7.94
CA ALA A 181 13.59 -17.39 8.50
C ALA A 181 14.72 -16.99 7.54
N GLY A 182 14.79 -15.70 7.23
CA GLY A 182 15.85 -15.12 6.40
C GLY A 182 16.95 -14.43 7.20
N SER A 183 16.84 -14.37 8.52
CA SER A 183 17.77 -13.66 9.41
C SER A 183 17.82 -14.25 10.83
N LYS A 184 18.85 -13.90 11.62
CA LYS A 184 19.00 -14.36 13.02
C LYS A 184 17.79 -14.01 13.91
N PRO A 185 17.24 -12.78 13.90
CA PRO A 185 16.06 -12.44 14.69
C PRO A 185 14.81 -13.22 14.24
N GLU A 186 14.61 -13.40 12.94
CA GLU A 186 13.50 -14.20 12.40
C GLU A 186 13.65 -15.67 12.80
N LEU A 187 14.86 -16.22 12.84
CA LEU A 187 15.10 -17.59 13.30
C LEU A 187 14.72 -17.76 14.77
N LEU A 188 15.08 -16.82 15.65
CA LEU A 188 14.68 -16.86 17.05
C LEU A 188 13.15 -16.77 17.22
N LEU A 189 12.50 -15.89 16.46
CA LEU A 189 11.04 -15.78 16.44
C LEU A 189 10.41 -17.10 15.98
N ALA A 190 10.89 -17.67 14.87
CA ALA A 190 10.38 -18.91 14.31
C ALA A 190 10.55 -20.10 15.26
N MET A 191 11.73 -20.23 15.89
CA MET A 191 11.98 -21.24 16.92
C MET A 191 11.00 -21.12 18.09
N SER A 192 10.76 -19.89 18.58
CA SER A 192 9.84 -19.63 19.69
C SER A 192 8.40 -20.00 19.34
N CYS A 193 7.93 -19.60 18.15
CA CYS A 193 6.57 -19.89 17.71
C CYS A 193 6.36 -21.39 17.43
N LEU A 194 7.32 -22.07 16.79
CA LEU A 194 7.22 -23.50 16.46
C LEU A 194 7.25 -24.42 17.68
N CYS A 195 7.71 -23.96 18.84
CA CYS A 195 7.54 -24.70 20.10
C CYS A 195 6.06 -24.99 20.44
N LYS A 196 5.13 -24.21 19.88
CA LYS A 196 3.67 -24.41 20.01
C LYS A 196 3.03 -25.01 18.74
N GLY A 197 3.85 -25.29 17.72
CA GLY A 197 3.42 -25.79 16.41
C GLY A 197 3.42 -27.31 16.33
N SER A 198 3.27 -27.82 15.10
CA SER A 198 3.44 -29.25 14.84
C SER A 198 4.92 -29.67 14.95
N PRO A 199 5.24 -30.82 15.58
CA PRO A 199 6.59 -31.38 15.57
C PRO A 199 7.14 -31.66 14.16
N ASP A 200 6.27 -31.89 13.18
CA ASP A 200 6.65 -32.17 11.80
C ASP A 200 6.88 -30.89 10.98
N ALA A 201 6.53 -29.72 11.53
CA ALA A 201 6.64 -28.43 10.86
C ALA A 201 8.08 -28.09 10.50
N LEU A 202 8.31 -27.79 9.21
CA LEU A 202 9.63 -27.38 8.72
C LEU A 202 10.03 -26.02 9.29
N LEU A 203 11.30 -25.91 9.69
CA LEU A 203 11.96 -24.63 9.94
C LEU A 203 13.04 -24.43 8.88
N ILE A 204 12.76 -23.61 7.88
CA ILE A 204 13.68 -23.37 6.76
C ILE A 204 14.52 -22.12 7.05
N CYS A 205 15.84 -22.27 6.98
CA CYS A 205 16.79 -21.19 7.24
C CYS A 205 17.43 -20.71 5.92
N ASN A 206 16.98 -19.57 5.40
CA ASN A 206 17.57 -18.87 4.26
C ASN A 206 18.32 -17.61 4.71
N GLY A 207 18.74 -16.80 3.73
CA GLY A 207 19.46 -15.55 3.95
C GLY A 207 20.95 -15.74 4.18
N PHE A 208 21.65 -14.64 4.47
CA PHE A 208 23.08 -14.68 4.77
C PHE A 208 23.34 -15.27 6.16
N LYS A 209 24.19 -16.29 6.24
CA LYS A 209 24.44 -17.05 7.48
C LYS A 209 25.89 -16.92 7.94
N ASP A 210 26.06 -16.30 9.10
CA ASP A 210 27.31 -16.33 9.84
C ASP A 210 27.37 -17.51 10.83
N ALA A 211 28.47 -17.59 11.59
CA ALA A 211 28.69 -18.67 12.55
C ALA A 211 27.61 -18.73 13.64
N GLU A 212 27.12 -17.58 14.09
CA GLU A 212 26.07 -17.51 15.11
C GLU A 212 24.72 -17.98 14.57
N TYR A 213 24.38 -17.62 13.32
CA TYR A 213 23.17 -18.12 12.66
C TYR A 213 23.23 -19.65 12.58
N ILE A 214 24.29 -20.21 11.99
CA ILE A 214 24.42 -21.67 11.81
C ILE A 214 24.43 -22.38 13.17
N TRP A 215 25.10 -21.83 14.17
CA TRP A 215 25.06 -22.35 15.53
C TRP A 215 23.63 -22.42 16.07
N LEU A 216 22.86 -21.34 15.94
CA LEU A 216 21.47 -21.28 16.39
C LEU A 216 20.59 -22.29 15.65
N ALA A 217 20.75 -22.44 14.33
CA ALA A 217 20.02 -23.43 13.54
C ALA A 217 20.35 -24.88 13.95
N LEU A 218 21.60 -25.16 14.31
CA LEU A 218 21.99 -26.47 14.85
C LEU A 218 21.44 -26.70 16.28
N VAL A 219 21.34 -25.64 17.09
CA VAL A 219 20.67 -25.70 18.40
C VAL A 219 19.17 -25.98 18.22
N ALA A 220 18.50 -25.36 17.26
CA ALA A 220 17.10 -25.64 16.92
C ALA A 220 16.88 -27.15 16.64
N ARG A 221 17.81 -27.79 15.93
CA ARG A 221 17.79 -29.26 15.73
C ARG A 221 17.95 -30.05 17.03
N LYS A 222 18.81 -29.61 17.96
CA LYS A 222 18.91 -30.24 19.29
C LYS A 222 17.62 -30.11 20.09
N LEU A 223 16.86 -29.04 19.86
CA LEU A 223 15.54 -28.82 20.43
C LEU A 223 14.42 -29.57 19.68
N LEU A 224 14.78 -30.48 18.76
CA LEU A 224 13.87 -31.32 17.98
C LEU A 224 12.97 -30.52 17.02
N LEU A 225 13.34 -29.30 16.66
CA LEU A 225 12.72 -28.59 15.54
C LEU A 225 13.23 -29.16 14.23
N ASN A 226 12.33 -29.40 13.27
CA ASN A 226 12.65 -29.94 11.94
C ASN A 226 13.36 -28.90 11.05
N THR A 227 14.59 -28.55 11.45
CA THR A 227 15.33 -27.41 10.91
C THR A 227 16.20 -27.82 9.73
N VAL A 228 16.08 -27.09 8.62
CA VAL A 228 16.85 -27.24 7.39
C VAL A 228 17.69 -25.98 7.15
N ILE A 229 19.01 -26.15 7.02
CA ILE A 229 19.94 -25.06 6.70
C ILE A 229 20.12 -25.02 5.19
N VAL A 230 19.54 -24.03 4.51
CA VAL A 230 19.64 -23.89 3.05
C VAL A 230 20.90 -23.13 2.69
N LEU A 231 21.83 -23.77 2.00
CA LEU A 231 23.05 -23.13 1.51
C LEU A 231 22.72 -22.16 0.37
N GLU A 232 23.04 -20.88 0.57
CA GLU A 232 22.90 -19.83 -0.43
C GLU A 232 24.24 -19.41 -1.03
N GLN A 233 25.34 -19.69 -0.32
CA GLN A 233 26.73 -19.48 -0.74
C GLN A 233 27.53 -20.77 -0.49
N GLU A 234 28.55 -21.03 -1.31
CA GLU A 234 29.31 -22.30 -1.26
C GLU A 234 30.12 -22.38 0.04
N GLU A 235 30.62 -21.23 0.50
CA GLU A 235 31.46 -21.05 1.68
C GLU A 235 30.71 -21.35 3.00
N GLU A 236 29.38 -21.30 3.00
CA GLU A 236 28.56 -21.65 4.17
C GLU A 236 28.72 -23.12 4.55
N LEU A 237 29.04 -24.00 3.58
CA LEU A 237 29.15 -25.44 3.81
C LEU A 237 30.23 -25.79 4.85
N ASP A 238 31.41 -25.20 4.73
CA ASP A 238 32.54 -25.46 5.64
C ASP A 238 32.16 -25.07 7.06
N LEU A 239 31.43 -23.96 7.22
CA LEU A 239 30.95 -23.50 8.51
C LEU A 239 29.91 -24.44 9.10
N VAL A 240 28.96 -24.93 8.29
CA VAL A 240 27.96 -25.94 8.71
C VAL A 240 28.65 -27.22 9.18
N ILE A 241 29.58 -27.77 8.41
CA ILE A 241 30.30 -29.02 8.76
C ILE A 241 31.08 -28.84 10.07
N ASN A 242 31.86 -27.76 10.17
CA ASN A 242 32.70 -27.49 11.35
C ASN A 242 31.86 -27.32 12.63
N LEU A 243 30.77 -26.55 12.58
CA LEU A 243 29.92 -26.32 13.73
C LEU A 243 29.08 -27.55 14.09
N SER A 244 28.60 -28.30 13.08
CA SER A 244 27.94 -29.60 13.26
C SER A 244 28.79 -30.57 14.07
N GLN A 245 30.07 -30.70 13.72
CA GLN A 245 31.02 -31.56 14.42
C GLN A 245 31.27 -31.09 15.86
N LYS A 246 31.49 -29.78 16.06
CA LYS A 246 31.68 -29.18 17.40
C LYS A 246 30.48 -29.40 18.31
N LEU A 247 29.27 -29.31 17.77
CA LEU A 247 28.02 -29.49 18.52
C LEU A 247 27.59 -30.95 18.65
N ALA A 248 28.24 -31.86 17.92
CA ALA A 248 27.82 -33.25 17.74
C ALA A 248 26.35 -33.36 17.28
N VAL A 249 25.96 -32.54 16.29
CA VAL A 249 24.61 -32.50 15.70
C VAL A 249 24.71 -32.80 14.22
N ARG A 250 24.07 -33.87 13.75
CA ARG A 250 23.97 -34.13 12.31
C ARG A 250 22.98 -33.12 11.69
N PRO A 251 23.41 -32.25 10.76
CA PRO A 251 22.57 -31.23 10.16
C PRO A 251 21.61 -31.83 9.13
N VAL A 252 20.55 -31.09 8.79
CA VAL A 252 19.83 -31.27 7.53
C VAL A 252 20.14 -30.05 6.68
N ILE A 253 20.61 -30.29 5.47
CA ILE A 253 21.15 -29.30 4.55
C ILE A 253 20.22 -29.24 3.34
N GLY A 254 19.87 -28.03 2.96
CA GLY A 254 19.30 -27.72 1.67
C GLY A 254 20.31 -26.99 0.78
N VAL A 255 20.07 -26.95 -0.52
CA VAL A 255 20.81 -26.08 -1.45
C VAL A 255 19.83 -25.21 -2.22
N ARG A 256 20.10 -23.91 -2.29
CA ARG A 256 19.35 -22.99 -3.15
C ARG A 256 19.96 -23.00 -4.56
N ALA A 257 19.22 -23.48 -5.55
CA ALA A 257 19.70 -23.50 -6.93
C ALA A 257 19.41 -22.19 -7.67
N LYS A 258 20.39 -21.74 -8.46
CA LYS A 258 20.18 -20.71 -9.48
C LYS A 258 19.60 -21.34 -10.74
N LEU A 259 18.38 -20.93 -11.09
CA LEU A 259 17.72 -21.36 -12.31
C LEU A 259 18.19 -20.55 -13.52
N ARG A 260 18.08 -21.15 -14.71
CA ARG A 260 18.29 -20.47 -15.99
C ARG A 260 17.01 -19.76 -16.44
N THR A 261 15.84 -20.29 -16.08
CA THR A 261 14.55 -19.63 -16.31
C THR A 261 14.55 -18.23 -15.68
N LYS A 262 14.11 -17.22 -16.44
CA LYS A 262 14.06 -15.81 -16.01
C LYS A 262 12.63 -15.34 -15.88
N HIS A 263 12.37 -14.54 -14.85
CA HIS A 263 11.16 -13.75 -14.71
C HIS A 263 11.43 -12.32 -15.22
N SER A 264 10.59 -11.79 -16.10
CA SER A 264 10.61 -10.39 -16.55
C SER A 264 9.66 -9.55 -15.70
N GLY A 265 9.90 -8.23 -15.60
CA GLY A 265 9.06 -7.29 -14.83
C GLY A 265 9.77 -6.70 -13.60
N HIS A 266 9.03 -5.94 -12.78
CA HIS A 266 9.57 -5.26 -11.59
C HIS A 266 10.31 -6.18 -10.61
N PHE A 267 9.90 -7.45 -10.50
CA PHE A 267 10.51 -8.45 -9.61
C PHE A 267 11.59 -9.33 -10.28
N GLY A 268 11.82 -9.16 -11.58
CA GLY A 268 12.72 -10.03 -12.37
C GLY A 268 14.21 -9.90 -12.05
N SER A 269 14.63 -8.79 -11.43
CA SER A 269 16.03 -8.54 -11.06
C SER A 269 16.57 -9.48 -9.97
N THR A 270 15.69 -10.17 -9.25
CA THR A 270 16.03 -11.12 -8.16
C THR A 270 16.24 -12.56 -8.66
N SER A 271 16.03 -12.81 -9.95
CA SER A 271 15.88 -14.15 -10.54
C SER A 271 16.95 -14.47 -11.58
N GLY A 272 17.18 -15.77 -11.83
CA GLY A 272 18.15 -16.25 -12.82
C GLY A 272 19.60 -16.35 -12.32
N GLU A 273 20.54 -16.72 -13.22
CA GLU A 273 21.97 -16.96 -12.89
C GLU A 273 22.68 -15.78 -12.20
N LYS A 274 22.21 -14.54 -12.42
CA LYS A 274 22.75 -13.31 -11.82
C LYS A 274 22.11 -12.94 -10.47
N GLY A 275 21.19 -13.76 -9.95
CA GLY A 275 20.57 -13.53 -8.65
C GLY A 275 21.60 -13.42 -7.51
N LYS A 276 21.28 -12.61 -6.50
CA LYS A 276 22.15 -12.34 -5.33
C LYS A 276 22.48 -13.61 -4.53
N PHE A 277 21.55 -14.56 -4.47
CA PHE A 277 21.65 -15.77 -3.67
C PHE A 277 21.53 -17.02 -4.54
N GLY A 278 22.05 -18.13 -4.03
CA GLY A 278 21.97 -19.45 -4.66
C GLY A 278 23.23 -19.87 -5.38
N LEU A 279 23.31 -21.16 -5.62
CA LEU A 279 24.45 -21.86 -6.19
C LEU A 279 24.21 -22.17 -7.65
N THR A 280 25.23 -21.94 -8.47
CA THR A 280 25.28 -22.48 -9.84
C THR A 280 25.41 -24.00 -9.81
N THR A 281 25.07 -24.69 -10.89
CA THR A 281 25.23 -26.15 -10.99
C THR A 281 26.65 -26.62 -10.68
N THR A 282 27.67 -25.85 -11.08
CA THR A 282 29.08 -26.14 -10.76
C THR A 282 29.35 -26.12 -9.26
N GLN A 283 28.81 -25.13 -8.55
CA GLN A 283 28.95 -25.02 -7.10
C GLN A 283 28.16 -26.12 -6.38
N ILE A 284 26.95 -26.44 -6.85
CA ILE A 284 26.15 -27.56 -6.32
C ILE A 284 26.94 -28.88 -6.42
N LEU A 285 27.60 -29.15 -7.55
CA LEU A 285 28.43 -30.37 -7.70
C LEU A 285 29.63 -30.39 -6.74
N ARG A 286 30.22 -29.23 -6.43
CA ARG A 286 31.29 -29.12 -5.42
C ARG A 286 30.77 -29.35 -4.01
N VAL A 287 29.60 -28.82 -3.66
CA VAL A 287 28.92 -29.09 -2.39
C VAL A 287 28.66 -30.59 -2.22
N VAL A 288 28.11 -31.26 -3.24
CA VAL A 288 27.89 -32.71 -3.24
C VAL A 288 29.19 -33.47 -2.97
N LYS A 289 30.27 -33.12 -3.69
CA LYS A 289 31.58 -33.77 -3.52
C LYS A 289 32.17 -33.54 -2.13
N SER A 290 32.05 -32.34 -1.57
CA SER A 290 32.56 -32.01 -0.24
C SER A 290 31.78 -32.76 0.86
N LEU A 291 30.45 -32.86 0.71
CA LEU A 291 29.60 -33.64 1.59
C LEU A 291 29.90 -35.14 1.52
N GLU A 292 30.14 -35.68 0.32
CA GLU A 292 30.57 -37.07 0.13
C GLU A 292 31.91 -37.35 0.82
N GLN A 293 32.92 -36.49 0.60
CA GLN A 293 34.23 -36.59 1.25
C GLN A 293 34.16 -36.51 2.78
N SER A 294 33.18 -35.77 3.30
CA SER A 294 32.94 -35.64 4.74
C SER A 294 32.04 -36.74 5.33
N GLY A 295 31.54 -37.68 4.50
CA GLY A 295 30.59 -38.71 4.96
C GLY A 295 29.24 -38.14 5.42
N MET A 296 28.80 -37.04 4.80
CA MET A 296 27.60 -36.26 5.14
C MET A 296 26.64 -36.06 3.95
N LEU A 297 26.79 -36.82 2.86
CA LEU A 297 25.92 -36.69 1.67
C LEU A 297 24.44 -36.99 1.98
N ASP A 298 24.17 -37.82 2.98
CA ASP A 298 22.82 -38.08 3.52
C ASP A 298 22.18 -36.86 4.20
N CYS A 299 22.98 -35.86 4.59
CA CYS A 299 22.48 -34.62 5.18
C CYS A 299 21.86 -33.70 4.13
N LEU A 300 22.19 -33.87 2.84
CA LEU A 300 21.58 -33.10 1.75
C LEU A 300 20.19 -33.67 1.42
N GLN A 301 19.14 -32.95 1.82
CA GLN A 301 17.77 -33.45 1.77
C GLN A 301 16.76 -32.50 1.10
N LEU A 302 17.13 -31.24 0.86
CA LEU A 302 16.22 -30.24 0.30
C LEU A 302 16.83 -29.49 -0.88
N LEU A 303 16.08 -29.37 -1.97
CA LEU A 303 16.40 -28.45 -3.06
C LEU A 303 15.46 -27.26 -2.97
N HIS A 304 15.99 -26.07 -2.76
CA HIS A 304 15.25 -24.82 -2.77
C HIS A 304 15.52 -24.05 -4.07
N PHE A 305 14.55 -23.31 -4.57
CA PHE A 305 14.76 -22.31 -5.61
C PHE A 305 13.72 -21.19 -5.48
N HIS A 306 14.00 -20.07 -6.13
CA HIS A 306 13.06 -18.95 -6.15
C HIS A 306 13.01 -18.35 -7.55
N ILE A 307 11.85 -18.47 -8.21
CA ILE A 307 11.62 -17.90 -9.55
C ILE A 307 11.46 -16.38 -9.46
N GLY A 308 11.02 -15.85 -8.31
CA GLY A 308 10.73 -14.43 -8.07
C GLY A 308 9.42 -14.26 -7.29
N SER A 309 9.11 -13.03 -6.86
CA SER A 309 7.78 -12.69 -6.32
C SER A 309 6.80 -12.38 -7.47
N GLN A 310 5.50 -12.60 -7.24
CA GLN A 310 4.44 -12.21 -8.18
C GLN A 310 4.59 -12.85 -9.59
N ILE A 311 4.67 -14.19 -9.65
CA ILE A 311 4.80 -14.92 -10.92
C ILE A 311 3.45 -14.79 -11.68
N PRO A 312 3.42 -14.28 -12.93
CA PRO A 312 2.19 -13.87 -13.60
C PRO A 312 1.44 -15.02 -14.29
N SER A 313 2.11 -16.13 -14.61
CA SER A 313 1.51 -17.26 -15.34
C SER A 313 2.01 -18.63 -14.88
N THR A 314 1.13 -19.63 -15.03
CA THR A 314 1.45 -21.04 -14.74
C THR A 314 2.46 -21.63 -15.72
N ALA A 315 2.56 -21.10 -16.94
CA ALA A 315 3.57 -21.52 -17.92
C ALA A 315 4.99 -21.19 -17.44
N LEU A 316 5.21 -19.97 -16.94
CA LEU A 316 6.50 -19.57 -16.38
C LEU A 316 6.83 -20.36 -15.09
N LEU A 317 5.82 -20.57 -14.25
CA LEU A 317 5.94 -21.40 -13.05
C LEU A 317 6.36 -22.83 -13.40
N ALA A 318 5.68 -23.48 -14.35
CA ALA A 318 5.95 -24.86 -14.74
C ALA A 318 7.34 -25.03 -15.37
N ASP A 319 7.82 -24.03 -16.12
CA ASP A 319 9.17 -24.03 -16.68
C ASP A 319 10.24 -24.03 -15.57
N GLY A 320 10.14 -23.10 -14.61
CA GLY A 320 11.09 -23.01 -13.50
C GLY A 320 11.04 -24.22 -12.56
N VAL A 321 9.84 -24.70 -12.22
CA VAL A 321 9.66 -25.92 -11.41
C VAL A 321 10.21 -27.15 -12.14
N GLY A 322 10.00 -27.23 -13.46
CA GLY A 322 10.52 -28.30 -14.30
C GLY A 322 12.05 -28.35 -14.32
N GLU A 323 12.72 -27.19 -14.48
CA GLU A 323 14.18 -27.08 -14.37
C GLU A 323 14.68 -27.56 -12.99
N ALA A 324 14.06 -27.08 -11.91
CA ALA A 324 14.45 -27.47 -10.56
C ALA A 324 14.23 -28.97 -10.29
N ALA A 325 13.14 -29.56 -10.77
CA ALA A 325 12.87 -30.98 -10.64
C ALA A 325 13.93 -31.85 -11.35
N GLN A 326 14.53 -31.36 -12.45
CA GLN A 326 15.68 -32.02 -13.07
C GLN A 326 16.91 -32.00 -12.16
N ILE A 327 17.21 -30.85 -11.57
CA ILE A 327 18.33 -30.72 -10.61
C ILE A 327 18.11 -31.65 -9.42
N TYR A 328 16.89 -31.71 -8.88
CA TYR A 328 16.51 -32.61 -7.79
C TYR A 328 16.81 -34.07 -8.14
N CYS A 329 16.36 -34.54 -9.31
CA CYS A 329 16.57 -35.91 -9.74
C CYS A 329 18.06 -36.24 -9.97
N GLU A 330 18.85 -35.28 -10.47
CA GLU A 330 20.30 -35.45 -10.61
C GLU A 330 21.00 -35.53 -9.24
N LEU A 331 20.56 -34.77 -8.23
CA LEU A 331 21.08 -34.90 -6.85
C LEU A 331 20.78 -36.28 -6.25
N VAL A 332 19.57 -36.82 -6.48
CA VAL A 332 19.23 -38.21 -6.11
C VAL A 332 20.14 -39.20 -6.81
N ARG A 333 20.37 -39.03 -8.13
CA ARG A 333 21.27 -39.90 -8.91
C ARG A 333 22.71 -39.86 -8.40
N LEU A 334 23.16 -38.71 -7.88
CA LEU A 334 24.48 -38.53 -7.27
C LEU A 334 24.57 -39.10 -5.85
N GLY A 335 23.50 -39.64 -5.28
CA GLY A 335 23.49 -40.33 -3.99
C GLY A 335 23.01 -39.50 -2.80
N ALA A 336 22.57 -38.25 -3.02
CA ALA A 336 21.98 -37.44 -1.95
C ALA A 336 20.64 -38.02 -1.48
N CYS A 337 20.36 -37.92 -0.17
CA CYS A 337 19.10 -38.40 0.42
C CYS A 337 17.99 -37.33 0.27
N MET A 338 17.75 -36.88 -0.96
CA MET A 338 16.77 -35.82 -1.23
C MET A 338 15.36 -36.23 -0.81
N ARG A 339 14.61 -35.30 -0.21
CA ARG A 339 13.26 -35.50 0.34
C ARG A 339 12.29 -34.40 -0.06
N VAL A 340 12.74 -33.15 -0.06
CA VAL A 340 11.88 -31.99 -0.27
C VAL A 340 12.34 -31.22 -1.49
N ILE A 341 11.38 -30.81 -2.33
CA ILE A 341 11.56 -29.76 -3.31
C ILE A 341 10.79 -28.53 -2.82
N ASP A 342 11.53 -27.49 -2.51
CA ASP A 342 10.98 -26.22 -2.05
C ASP A 342 10.99 -25.23 -3.21
N ILE A 343 9.79 -24.86 -3.65
CA ILE A 343 9.58 -23.98 -4.79
C ILE A 343 9.68 -22.49 -4.42
N GLY A 344 9.91 -22.21 -3.13
CA GLY A 344 9.96 -20.86 -2.58
C GLY A 344 8.61 -20.14 -2.72
N GLY A 345 8.67 -18.80 -2.69
CA GLY A 345 7.50 -17.96 -2.90
C GLY A 345 7.15 -17.79 -4.38
N GLY A 346 6.35 -16.77 -4.69
CA GLY A 346 6.03 -16.39 -6.06
C GLY A 346 4.58 -16.65 -6.48
N LEU A 347 3.80 -17.35 -5.65
CA LEU A 347 2.33 -17.33 -5.76
C LEU A 347 1.86 -15.87 -5.72
N GLY A 348 1.37 -15.38 -6.86
CA GLY A 348 1.00 -13.99 -7.05
C GLY A 348 -0.43 -13.70 -6.63
N ILE A 349 -0.75 -12.41 -6.65
CA ILE A 349 -2.05 -11.85 -6.25
C ILE A 349 -2.58 -10.96 -7.34
N ASP A 350 -3.88 -11.06 -7.62
CA ASP A 350 -4.55 -10.13 -8.51
C ASP A 350 -4.90 -8.82 -7.78
N TYR A 351 -3.98 -7.86 -7.73
CA TYR A 351 -4.21 -6.57 -7.06
C TYR A 351 -5.15 -5.66 -7.87
N ASP A 352 -5.15 -5.74 -9.20
CA ASP A 352 -5.96 -4.86 -10.06
C ASP A 352 -7.28 -5.47 -10.52
N GLY A 353 -7.50 -6.76 -10.23
CA GLY A 353 -8.70 -7.50 -10.58
C GLY A 353 -8.78 -7.88 -12.07
N SER A 354 -7.69 -7.75 -12.83
CA SER A 354 -7.68 -7.98 -14.28
C SER A 354 -7.53 -9.45 -14.67
N LYS A 355 -7.07 -10.31 -13.75
CA LYS A 355 -6.70 -11.71 -14.01
C LYS A 355 -5.81 -11.88 -15.24
N SER A 356 -4.79 -11.03 -15.39
CA SER A 356 -3.94 -10.99 -16.58
C SER A 356 -2.48 -11.30 -16.28
N ALA A 357 -1.81 -11.98 -17.23
CA ALA A 357 -0.37 -12.17 -17.18
C ALA A 357 0.42 -10.93 -17.69
N ASP A 358 -0.26 -10.01 -18.36
CA ASP A 358 0.33 -8.81 -18.95
C ASP A 358 0.39 -7.63 -17.97
N SER A 359 -0.28 -7.74 -16.81
CA SER A 359 -0.23 -6.76 -15.73
C SER A 359 0.84 -7.17 -14.71
N ASP A 360 1.74 -6.23 -14.39
CA ASP A 360 2.82 -6.44 -13.41
C ASP A 360 2.31 -6.64 -11.97
N ILE A 361 1.03 -6.34 -11.71
CA ILE A 361 0.38 -6.44 -10.39
C ILE A 361 -0.79 -7.43 -10.39
N SER A 362 -0.89 -8.29 -11.40
CA SER A 362 -1.93 -9.32 -11.52
C SER A 362 -1.35 -10.71 -11.75
N VAL A 363 -2.24 -11.71 -11.84
CA VAL A 363 -1.92 -13.09 -12.22
C VAL A 363 -3.01 -13.65 -13.13
N SER A 364 -2.62 -14.52 -14.05
CA SER A 364 -3.53 -15.20 -15.00
C SER A 364 -4.10 -16.54 -14.51
N TYR A 365 -3.94 -16.85 -13.22
CA TYR A 365 -4.29 -18.15 -12.67
C TYR A 365 -4.98 -18.07 -11.31
N ASN A 366 -5.72 -19.11 -10.96
CA ASN A 366 -6.22 -19.34 -9.61
C ASN A 366 -5.32 -20.29 -8.81
N LEU A 367 -5.69 -20.55 -7.56
CA LEU A 367 -4.91 -21.32 -6.61
C LEU A 367 -4.80 -22.81 -7.01
N GLU A 368 -5.88 -23.37 -7.53
CA GLU A 368 -5.97 -24.74 -8.00
C GLU A 368 -5.09 -24.97 -9.24
N GLU A 369 -5.10 -24.03 -10.19
CA GLU A 369 -4.24 -24.03 -11.37
C GLU A 369 -2.76 -23.92 -10.99
N TYR A 370 -2.43 -23.06 -10.02
CA TYR A 370 -1.07 -22.96 -9.47
C TYR A 370 -0.60 -24.30 -8.89
N ALA A 371 -1.39 -24.88 -7.99
CA ALA A 371 -1.07 -26.16 -7.36
C ALA A 371 -0.94 -27.30 -8.39
N ALA A 372 -1.88 -27.37 -9.34
CA ALA A 372 -1.87 -28.37 -10.40
C ALA A 372 -0.63 -28.24 -11.30
N ALA A 373 -0.22 -27.02 -11.66
CA ALA A 373 0.96 -26.76 -12.47
C ALA A 373 2.26 -27.21 -11.78
N VAL A 374 2.39 -26.92 -10.47
CA VAL A 374 3.55 -27.35 -9.67
C VAL A 374 3.60 -28.88 -9.58
N VAL A 375 2.51 -29.52 -9.13
CA VAL A 375 2.45 -30.98 -8.98
C VAL A 375 2.74 -31.67 -10.32
N GLN A 376 2.17 -31.16 -11.41
CA GLN A 376 2.42 -31.65 -12.77
C GLN A 376 3.90 -31.62 -13.14
N ALA A 377 4.55 -30.47 -12.98
CA ALA A 377 5.92 -30.27 -13.41
C ALA A 377 6.89 -31.17 -12.63
N VAL A 378 6.71 -31.29 -11.31
CA VAL A 378 7.53 -32.18 -10.48
C VAL A 378 7.28 -33.65 -10.83
N GLN A 379 6.01 -34.07 -10.89
CA GLN A 379 5.63 -35.45 -11.20
C GLN A 379 6.22 -35.91 -12.54
N PHE A 380 6.04 -35.10 -13.58
CA PHE A 380 6.49 -35.44 -14.93
C PHE A 380 7.99 -35.78 -14.99
N VAL A 381 8.82 -35.02 -14.26
CA VAL A 381 10.26 -35.25 -14.22
C VAL A 381 10.62 -36.47 -13.38
N CYS A 382 10.03 -36.60 -12.19
CA CYS A 382 10.27 -37.72 -11.28
C CYS A 382 9.89 -39.07 -11.91
N ASP A 383 8.71 -39.18 -12.53
CA ASP A 383 8.24 -40.40 -13.20
C ASP A 383 9.19 -40.83 -14.31
N ARG A 384 9.58 -39.88 -15.18
CA ARG A 384 10.49 -40.14 -16.31
C ARG A 384 11.88 -40.61 -15.84
N LYS A 385 12.34 -40.12 -14.69
CA LYS A 385 13.63 -40.48 -14.09
C LYS A 385 13.53 -41.66 -13.12
N SER A 386 12.33 -42.19 -12.88
CA SER A 386 12.03 -43.23 -11.88
C SER A 386 12.52 -42.87 -10.47
N VAL A 387 12.40 -41.59 -10.12
CA VAL A 387 12.73 -41.05 -8.79
C VAL A 387 11.45 -40.95 -7.96
N LYS A 388 11.53 -41.28 -6.67
CA LYS A 388 10.39 -41.11 -5.75
C LYS A 388 9.97 -39.65 -5.69
N HIS A 389 8.67 -39.41 -5.65
CA HIS A 389 8.12 -38.07 -5.57
C HIS A 389 8.54 -37.38 -4.25
N PRO A 390 9.16 -36.19 -4.29
CA PRO A 390 9.48 -35.43 -3.09
C PRO A 390 8.25 -34.90 -2.35
N VAL A 391 8.42 -34.46 -1.11
CA VAL A 391 7.49 -33.49 -0.50
C VAL A 391 7.61 -32.18 -1.28
N ILE A 392 6.49 -31.60 -1.68
CA ILE A 392 6.45 -30.27 -2.29
C ILE A 392 6.28 -29.25 -1.17
N CYS A 393 7.20 -28.29 -1.09
CA CYS A 393 7.14 -27.18 -0.16
C CYS A 393 7.00 -25.86 -0.94
N SER A 394 6.21 -24.92 -0.42
CA SER A 394 6.15 -23.56 -0.96
C SER A 394 6.17 -22.52 0.17
N GLU A 395 6.76 -21.36 -0.13
CA GLU A 395 6.92 -20.23 0.79
C GLU A 395 5.99 -19.07 0.39
N SER A 396 4.70 -19.35 0.25
CA SER A 396 3.69 -18.46 -0.37
C SER A 396 3.22 -17.31 0.55
N GLY A 397 4.15 -16.62 1.21
CA GLY A 397 3.85 -15.64 2.27
C GLY A 397 2.92 -14.50 1.84
N ARG A 398 3.25 -13.78 0.76
CA ARG A 398 2.41 -12.69 0.22
C ARG A 398 0.97 -13.15 0.01
N ALA A 399 0.78 -14.28 -0.67
CA ALA A 399 -0.55 -14.83 -0.93
C ALA A 399 -1.31 -15.19 0.35
N ILE A 400 -0.65 -15.61 1.41
CA ILE A 400 -1.31 -15.98 2.67
C ILE A 400 -1.82 -14.73 3.41
N VAL A 401 -0.99 -13.70 3.53
CA VAL A 401 -1.27 -12.53 4.39
C VAL A 401 -1.92 -11.36 3.65
N SER A 402 -2.41 -11.56 2.43
CA SER A 402 -2.89 -10.47 1.60
C SER A 402 -4.22 -9.88 1.99
N HIS A 403 -5.23 -10.74 2.02
CA HIS A 403 -6.62 -10.34 2.18
C HIS A 403 -7.01 -10.29 3.66
N HIS A 404 -6.11 -10.67 4.57
CA HIS A 404 -6.40 -10.72 5.99
C HIS A 404 -6.32 -9.36 6.70
N SER A 405 -5.76 -8.33 6.07
CA SER A 405 -5.53 -7.03 6.70
C SER A 405 -5.98 -5.89 5.81
N ILE A 406 -6.60 -4.90 6.43
CA ILE A 406 -7.06 -3.68 5.78
C ILE A 406 -6.60 -2.46 6.56
N LEU A 407 -6.26 -1.39 5.85
CA LEU A 407 -6.00 -0.08 6.42
C LEU A 407 -7.21 0.81 6.12
N ILE A 408 -7.74 1.42 7.18
CA ILE A 408 -8.85 2.36 7.11
C ILE A 408 -8.39 3.72 7.63
N PHE A 409 -8.63 4.76 6.84
CA PHE A 409 -8.36 6.16 7.17
C PHE A 409 -9.52 7.04 6.72
N GLU A 410 -9.55 8.27 7.23
CA GLU A 410 -10.56 9.28 6.89
C GLU A 410 -9.97 10.41 6.05
N ALA A 411 -10.82 11.05 5.24
CA ALA A 411 -10.51 12.35 4.68
C ALA A 411 -10.82 13.43 5.74
N VAL A 412 -9.83 14.25 6.08
CA VAL A 412 -9.94 15.37 7.04
C VAL A 412 -10.52 16.60 6.36
N SER A 413 -10.14 16.84 5.11
CA SER A 413 -10.66 17.93 4.30
C SER A 413 -10.57 17.59 2.82
N ALA A 414 -11.36 18.29 2.01
CA ALA A 414 -11.21 18.27 0.56
C ALA A 414 -10.99 19.70 0.08
N SER A 415 -9.90 19.92 -0.65
CA SER A 415 -9.65 21.18 -1.34
C SER A 415 -9.97 21.01 -2.82
N VAL A 416 -10.70 21.98 -3.36
CA VAL A 416 -10.75 22.23 -4.79
C VAL A 416 -9.67 23.29 -5.05
N TYR A 417 -8.94 23.17 -6.15
CA TYR A 417 -8.22 24.32 -6.71
C TYR A 417 -9.29 25.30 -7.23
N ASP A 418 -9.99 25.97 -6.31
CA ASP A 418 -11.03 26.94 -6.64
C ASP A 418 -10.42 28.32 -6.44
N VAL A 419 -10.10 28.99 -7.55
CA VAL A 419 -9.69 30.40 -7.47
C VAL A 419 -10.95 31.17 -7.12
N PRO A 420 -10.96 32.00 -6.05
CA PRO A 420 -12.14 32.74 -5.67
C PRO A 420 -12.66 33.55 -6.86
N PRO A 421 -13.99 33.65 -7.04
CA PRO A 421 -14.57 34.36 -8.17
C PRO A 421 -14.00 35.78 -8.20
N MET A 422 -13.52 36.16 -9.38
CA MET A 422 -12.87 37.44 -9.61
C MET A 422 -13.77 38.57 -9.06
N SER A 423 -13.22 39.40 -8.17
CA SER A 423 -13.96 40.56 -7.68
C SER A 423 -14.23 41.52 -8.86
N SER A 424 -15.37 42.21 -8.86
CA SER A 424 -15.73 43.20 -9.90
C SER A 424 -14.71 44.34 -10.07
N HIS A 425 -13.77 44.48 -9.13
CA HIS A 425 -12.67 45.45 -9.15
C HIS A 425 -11.34 44.87 -9.67
N GLY A 426 -11.21 43.55 -9.84
CA GLY A 426 -9.96 42.89 -10.24
C GLY A 426 -9.62 43.02 -11.73
N LEU A 427 -10.63 43.07 -12.61
CA LEU A 427 -10.44 43.23 -14.06
C LEU A 427 -9.87 44.60 -14.46
N PRO A 428 -10.41 45.74 -13.97
CA PRO A 428 -9.84 47.05 -14.25
C PRO A 428 -8.41 47.18 -13.70
N TYR A 429 -8.17 46.67 -12.49
CA TYR A 429 -6.87 46.70 -11.83
C TYR A 429 -5.81 45.83 -12.53
N LEU A 430 -6.23 44.71 -13.11
CA LEU A 430 -5.38 43.88 -13.96
C LEU A 430 -4.96 44.64 -15.22
N VAL A 431 -5.93 45.19 -15.96
CA VAL A 431 -5.68 45.88 -17.24
C VAL A 431 -4.78 47.11 -17.07
N ASP A 432 -4.92 47.86 -15.96
CA ASP A 432 -4.07 49.02 -15.65
C ASP A 432 -2.60 48.64 -15.34
N GLY A 433 -2.33 47.40 -14.94
CA GLY A 433 -1.00 46.89 -14.58
C GLY A 433 -0.29 46.10 -15.67
N LEU A 434 -0.95 45.81 -16.80
CA LEU A 434 -0.38 45.02 -17.88
C LEU A 434 0.52 45.87 -18.79
N THR A 435 1.64 45.29 -19.23
CA THR A 435 2.44 45.86 -20.33
C THR A 435 1.68 45.83 -21.65
N GLU A 436 2.13 46.57 -22.68
CA GLU A 436 1.51 46.59 -24.01
C GLU A 436 1.27 45.18 -24.58
N GLY A 437 2.20 44.26 -24.33
CA GLY A 437 2.08 42.85 -24.71
C GLY A 437 1.02 42.09 -23.92
N GLY A 438 0.88 42.34 -22.60
CA GLY A 438 -0.19 41.76 -21.78
C GLY A 438 -1.57 42.27 -22.18
N CYS A 439 -1.68 43.56 -22.51
CA CYS A 439 -2.90 44.17 -23.05
C CYS A 439 -3.26 43.59 -24.44
N ALA A 440 -2.28 43.19 -25.25
CA ALA A 440 -2.54 42.48 -26.50
C ALA A 440 -3.07 41.06 -26.26
N ASP A 441 -2.47 40.31 -25.34
CA ASP A 441 -2.90 38.94 -25.01
C ASP A 441 -4.31 38.92 -24.40
N TYR A 442 -4.63 39.88 -23.52
CA TYR A 442 -5.99 40.06 -22.98
C TYR A 442 -7.02 40.40 -24.06
N ARG A 443 -6.68 41.27 -25.02
CA ARG A 443 -7.57 41.59 -26.16
C ARG A 443 -7.80 40.37 -27.05
N ASN A 444 -6.75 39.60 -27.33
CA ASN A 444 -6.86 38.38 -28.11
C ASN A 444 -7.78 37.35 -27.42
N LEU A 445 -7.64 37.19 -26.10
CA LEU A 445 -8.53 36.36 -25.28
C LEU A 445 -9.99 36.82 -25.36
N HIS A 446 -10.22 38.12 -25.16
CA HIS A 446 -11.55 38.73 -25.22
C HIS A 446 -12.21 38.55 -26.60
N ASP A 447 -11.46 38.80 -27.67
CA ASP A 447 -11.95 38.67 -29.05
C ASP A 447 -12.25 37.20 -29.40
N ALA A 448 -11.41 36.26 -28.96
CA ALA A 448 -11.67 34.83 -29.11
C ALA A 448 -12.93 34.40 -28.33
N ALA A 449 -13.16 34.95 -27.14
CA ALA A 449 -14.34 34.67 -26.34
C ALA A 449 -15.62 35.18 -27.01
N ILE A 450 -15.59 36.38 -27.61
CA ILE A 450 -16.71 36.92 -28.40
C ILE A 450 -16.98 36.05 -29.63
N ARG A 451 -15.93 35.53 -30.28
CA ARG A 451 -16.07 34.64 -31.45
C ARG A 451 -16.50 33.22 -31.11
N GLY A 452 -16.54 32.84 -29.83
CA GLY A 452 -16.85 31.47 -29.39
C GLY A 452 -15.74 30.46 -29.72
N GLU A 453 -14.49 30.92 -29.88
CA GLU A 453 -13.33 30.10 -30.22
C GLU A 453 -12.69 29.52 -28.95
N TYR A 454 -13.37 28.57 -28.31
CA TYR A 454 -13.03 28.08 -26.97
C TYR A 454 -11.59 27.54 -26.81
N ASP A 455 -11.10 26.73 -27.76
CA ASP A 455 -9.72 26.22 -27.71
C ASP A 455 -8.69 27.35 -27.81
N THR A 456 -9.03 28.40 -28.56
CA THR A 456 -8.19 29.58 -28.73
C THR A 456 -8.21 30.48 -27.50
N CYS A 457 -9.34 30.57 -26.79
CA CYS A 457 -9.42 31.22 -25.48
C CYS A 457 -8.46 30.58 -24.46
N LEU A 458 -8.38 29.25 -24.42
CA LEU A 458 -7.48 28.56 -23.48
C LEU A 458 -6.01 28.89 -23.77
N LEU A 459 -5.64 28.91 -25.06
CA LEU A 459 -4.29 29.28 -25.49
C LEU A 459 -3.92 30.72 -25.10
N TYR A 460 -4.81 31.69 -25.36
CA TYR A 460 -4.55 33.09 -25.01
C TYR A 460 -4.56 33.34 -23.50
N ALA A 461 -5.38 32.62 -22.74
CA ALA A 461 -5.35 32.67 -21.28
C ALA A 461 -4.00 32.16 -20.73
N ASP A 462 -3.48 31.05 -21.27
CA ASP A 462 -2.16 30.53 -20.87
C ASP A 462 -1.02 31.50 -21.23
N GLN A 463 -1.04 32.09 -22.43
CA GLN A 463 -0.06 33.10 -22.84
C GLN A 463 -0.07 34.33 -21.92
N LEU A 464 -1.26 34.84 -21.60
CA LEU A 464 -1.43 35.96 -20.67
C LEU A 464 -0.89 35.58 -19.27
N LYS A 465 -1.19 34.38 -18.78
CA LYS A 465 -0.68 33.87 -17.50
C LYS A 465 0.83 33.78 -17.48
N GLN A 466 1.45 33.18 -18.50
CA GLN A 466 2.91 33.06 -18.60
C GLN A 466 3.58 34.43 -18.54
N ARG A 467 3.08 35.40 -19.31
CA ARG A 467 3.63 36.76 -19.32
C ARG A 467 3.47 37.47 -17.97
N CYS A 468 2.33 37.31 -17.30
CA CYS A 468 2.11 37.92 -15.99
C CYS A 468 3.01 37.28 -14.90
N VAL A 469 3.25 35.96 -15.00
CA VAL A 469 4.21 35.26 -14.14
C VAL A 469 5.64 35.76 -14.37
N GLU A 470 6.04 36.02 -15.62
CA GLU A 470 7.34 36.62 -15.95
C GLU A 470 7.48 38.04 -15.37
N GLN A 471 6.48 38.89 -15.55
CA GLN A 471 6.48 40.24 -14.99
C GLN A 471 6.51 40.24 -13.45
N PHE A 472 5.80 39.30 -12.81
CA PHE A 472 5.87 39.12 -11.36
C PHE A 472 7.29 38.72 -10.92
N LYS A 473 7.95 37.80 -11.64
CA LYS A 473 9.35 37.42 -11.36
C LYS A 473 10.32 38.58 -11.54
N GLU A 474 10.04 39.49 -12.46
CA GLU A 474 10.80 40.72 -12.71
C GLU A 474 10.48 41.85 -11.72
N GLY A 475 9.43 41.71 -10.91
CA GLY A 475 8.97 42.71 -9.95
C GLY A 475 8.18 43.88 -10.56
N SER A 476 7.76 43.76 -11.83
CA SER A 476 6.96 44.77 -12.54
C SER A 476 5.45 44.59 -12.36
N LEU A 477 5.02 43.47 -11.75
CA LEU A 477 3.62 43.13 -11.50
C LEU A 477 3.43 42.72 -10.03
N GLY A 478 2.39 43.25 -9.38
CA GLY A 478 2.05 43.00 -7.98
C GLY A 478 1.28 41.68 -7.77
N ILE A 479 1.19 41.23 -6.53
CA ILE A 479 0.53 39.95 -6.19
C ILE A 479 -0.97 39.97 -6.48
N GLU A 480 -1.61 41.13 -6.36
CA GLU A 480 -3.04 41.32 -6.64
C GLU A 480 -3.35 41.15 -8.14
N GLN A 481 -2.47 41.63 -9.02
CA GLN A 481 -2.59 41.42 -10.47
C GLN A 481 -2.34 39.96 -10.83
N LEU A 482 -1.38 39.29 -10.20
CA LEU A 482 -1.12 37.87 -10.44
C LEU A 482 -2.33 37.02 -10.07
N ALA A 483 -2.94 37.29 -8.90
CA ALA A 483 -4.17 36.65 -8.46
C ALA A 483 -5.35 36.92 -9.40
N ALA A 484 -5.45 38.13 -9.96
CA ALA A 484 -6.47 38.46 -10.94
C ALA A 484 -6.32 37.64 -12.24
N VAL A 485 -5.10 37.45 -12.74
CA VAL A 485 -4.85 36.62 -13.94
C VAL A 485 -5.19 35.16 -13.68
N ASP A 486 -4.85 34.63 -12.50
CA ASP A 486 -5.23 33.28 -12.10
C ASP A 486 -6.76 33.10 -12.06
N GLY A 487 -7.49 34.10 -11.53
CA GLY A 487 -8.96 34.10 -11.53
C GLY A 487 -9.58 34.18 -12.93
N LEU A 488 -8.97 34.93 -13.85
CA LEU A 488 -9.39 34.99 -15.25
C LEU A 488 -9.20 33.65 -15.96
N CYS A 489 -8.04 33.01 -15.78
CA CYS A 489 -7.74 31.72 -16.40
C CYS A 489 -8.68 30.61 -15.90
N ASP A 490 -9.00 30.62 -14.60
CA ASP A 490 -9.96 29.70 -14.01
C ASP A 490 -11.38 29.92 -14.55
N LEU A 491 -11.81 31.18 -14.68
CA LEU A 491 -13.11 31.53 -15.27
C LEU A 491 -13.22 31.07 -16.74
N VAL A 492 -12.17 31.28 -17.53
CA VAL A 492 -12.08 30.79 -18.92
C VAL A 492 -12.18 29.27 -18.97
N SER A 493 -11.44 28.57 -18.10
CA SER A 493 -11.46 27.10 -18.03
C SER A 493 -12.85 26.55 -17.68
N LYS A 494 -13.53 27.15 -16.69
CA LYS A 494 -14.90 26.81 -16.28
C LYS A 494 -15.92 27.07 -17.39
N ALA A 495 -15.81 28.20 -18.09
CA ALA A 495 -16.73 28.58 -19.17
C ALA A 495 -16.65 27.64 -20.39
N ILE A 496 -15.48 27.04 -20.65
CA ILE A 496 -15.23 26.14 -21.79
C ILE A 496 -15.69 24.69 -21.47
N GLY A 497 -16.03 24.37 -20.22
CA GLY A 497 -16.39 23.01 -19.81
C GLY A 497 -15.19 22.05 -19.81
N ALA A 498 -13.96 22.58 -19.85
CA ALA A 498 -12.73 21.81 -19.79
C ALA A 498 -12.43 21.44 -18.33
N SER A 499 -12.90 20.27 -17.92
CA SER A 499 -12.59 19.53 -16.68
C SER A 499 -13.53 19.79 -15.48
N ASN A 500 -14.16 18.71 -15.01
CA ASN A 500 -14.57 18.64 -13.60
C ASN A 500 -13.27 18.66 -12.77
N PRO A 501 -13.06 19.65 -11.90
CA PRO A 501 -11.80 19.78 -11.19
C PRO A 501 -11.56 18.54 -10.33
N VAL A 502 -10.40 17.91 -10.51
CA VAL A 502 -9.93 16.83 -9.62
C VAL A 502 -9.70 17.45 -8.25
N ARG A 503 -10.40 16.96 -7.24
CA ARG A 503 -10.28 17.45 -5.86
C ARG A 503 -9.09 16.80 -5.17
N THR A 504 -8.44 17.51 -4.25
CA THR A 504 -7.43 16.93 -3.38
C THR A 504 -8.07 16.62 -2.03
N TYR A 505 -8.14 15.34 -1.68
CA TYR A 505 -8.59 14.90 -0.35
C TYR A 505 -7.36 14.79 0.55
N HIS A 506 -7.35 15.54 1.64
CA HIS A 506 -6.32 15.44 2.67
C HIS A 506 -6.70 14.33 3.63
N VAL A 507 -5.95 13.24 3.64
CA VAL A 507 -6.31 12.00 4.34
C VAL A 507 -5.43 11.77 5.57
N ASN A 508 -6.04 11.37 6.68
CA ASN A 508 -5.35 11.05 7.94
C ASN A 508 -4.57 9.74 7.83
N LEU A 509 -3.47 9.80 7.09
CA LEU A 509 -2.61 8.72 6.70
C LEU A 509 -1.16 9.23 6.64
N SER A 510 -0.21 8.30 6.63
CA SER A 510 1.14 8.55 6.14
C SER A 510 1.52 7.45 5.14
N VAL A 511 1.76 7.84 3.88
CA VAL A 511 2.10 6.92 2.77
C VAL A 511 3.39 6.17 3.10
N PHE A 512 4.41 6.88 3.57
CA PHE A 512 5.72 6.32 3.90
C PHE A 512 5.69 5.22 4.96
N THR A 513 4.75 5.32 5.90
CA THR A 513 4.68 4.38 7.02
C THR A 513 3.68 3.27 6.79
N SER A 514 2.59 3.54 6.08
CA SER A 514 1.46 2.60 5.98
C SER A 514 1.43 1.84 4.66
N ILE A 515 1.97 2.43 3.58
CA ILE A 515 2.06 1.82 2.25
C ILE A 515 3.42 2.14 1.59
N PRO A 516 4.56 1.77 2.22
CA PRO A 516 5.89 2.09 1.70
C PRO A 516 6.15 1.51 0.30
N ASP A 517 5.52 0.39 -0.07
CA ASP A 517 5.68 -0.21 -1.40
C ASP A 517 5.07 0.68 -2.52
N PHE A 518 4.04 1.48 -2.23
CA PHE A 518 3.50 2.45 -3.18
C PHE A 518 4.56 3.49 -3.53
N TRP A 519 5.20 4.07 -2.51
CA TRP A 519 6.26 5.05 -2.67
C TRP A 519 7.56 4.44 -3.25
N GLY A 520 8.03 3.34 -2.69
CA GLY A 520 9.36 2.79 -2.97
C GLY A 520 9.48 2.02 -4.29
N ILE A 521 8.40 1.34 -4.72
CA ILE A 521 8.42 0.50 -5.93
C ILE A 521 7.22 0.72 -6.85
N GLY A 522 6.34 1.69 -6.56
CA GLY A 522 5.17 1.98 -7.38
C GLY A 522 4.06 0.93 -7.30
N GLN A 523 4.04 0.11 -6.24
CA GLN A 523 3.00 -0.89 -6.04
C GLN A 523 1.62 -0.23 -5.92
N LEU A 524 0.67 -0.67 -6.72
CA LEU A 524 -0.72 -0.21 -6.60
C LEU A 524 -1.49 -1.08 -5.60
N PHE A 525 -2.41 -0.44 -4.88
CA PHE A 525 -3.33 -1.07 -3.96
C PHE A 525 -4.77 -0.71 -4.35
N PRO A 526 -5.76 -1.59 -4.14
CA PRO A 526 -7.16 -1.20 -4.19
C PRO A 526 -7.45 -0.13 -3.15
N ILE A 527 -8.04 0.98 -3.60
CA ILE A 527 -8.51 2.08 -2.77
C ILE A 527 -9.97 2.37 -3.11
N ILE A 528 -10.83 2.33 -2.10
CA ILE A 528 -12.28 2.44 -2.29
C ILE A 528 -12.96 2.97 -1.01
N PRO A 529 -14.02 3.81 -1.13
CA PRO A 529 -14.92 4.09 -0.01
C PRO A 529 -15.55 2.83 0.60
N ILE A 530 -15.58 2.68 1.93
CA ILE A 530 -16.21 1.51 2.56
C ILE A 530 -17.74 1.61 2.69
N HIS A 531 -18.34 2.75 2.34
CA HIS A 531 -19.78 3.00 2.47
C HIS A 531 -20.27 3.96 1.38
N ARG A 532 -21.60 4.15 1.26
CA ARG A 532 -22.28 4.92 0.18
C ARG A 532 -22.07 4.33 -1.21
N LEU A 533 -21.71 3.05 -1.30
CA LEU A 533 -21.53 2.36 -2.58
C LEU A 533 -22.87 2.05 -3.28
N ASP A 534 -24.01 2.35 -2.65
CA ASP A 534 -25.34 2.43 -3.26
C ASP A 534 -25.60 3.76 -3.99
N GLN A 535 -24.71 4.74 -3.84
CA GLN A 535 -24.81 6.07 -4.45
C GLN A 535 -23.74 6.26 -5.53
N ARG A 536 -24.05 7.06 -6.56
CA ARG A 536 -23.07 7.37 -7.62
C ARG A 536 -22.00 8.33 -7.09
N PRO A 537 -20.69 8.08 -7.27
CA PRO A 537 -19.65 9.05 -6.95
C PRO A 537 -19.82 10.30 -7.83
N GLY A 538 -19.77 11.47 -7.20
CA GLY A 538 -20.04 12.76 -7.85
C GLY A 538 -18.80 13.47 -8.36
N VAL A 539 -17.61 13.10 -7.86
CA VAL A 539 -16.37 13.81 -8.12
C VAL A 539 -15.22 12.85 -8.38
N ARG A 540 -14.11 13.37 -8.92
CA ARG A 540 -12.83 12.66 -8.98
C ARG A 540 -11.85 13.33 -8.03
N GLY A 541 -11.02 12.55 -7.35
CA GLY A 541 -10.04 13.08 -6.42
C GLY A 541 -8.71 12.33 -6.40
N ILE A 542 -7.69 13.02 -5.91
CA ILE A 542 -6.40 12.46 -5.50
C ILE A 542 -6.32 12.51 -3.98
N LEU A 543 -5.48 11.66 -3.40
CA LEU A 543 -5.30 11.60 -1.94
C LEU A 543 -3.95 12.20 -1.59
N SER A 544 -3.93 13.22 -0.75
CA SER A 544 -2.73 13.79 -0.16
C SER A 544 -2.72 13.40 1.31
N ASP A 545 -1.65 12.78 1.78
CA ASP A 545 -1.49 12.48 3.19
C ASP A 545 -1.22 13.76 4.00
N LEU A 546 -1.10 13.65 5.33
CA LEU A 546 -0.86 14.80 6.22
C LEU A 546 0.62 15.13 6.43
N THR A 547 1.53 14.47 5.70
CA THR A 547 2.95 14.78 5.79
C THR A 547 3.26 16.08 5.06
N CYS A 548 4.34 16.75 5.48
CA CYS A 548 4.82 17.95 4.80
C CYS A 548 5.58 17.62 3.48
N ASP A 549 5.75 16.34 3.15
CA ASP A 549 6.49 15.90 1.99
C ASP A 549 5.54 15.80 0.77
N SER A 550 5.93 16.38 -0.35
CA SER A 550 5.12 16.35 -1.58
C SER A 550 4.95 14.94 -2.16
N ASP A 551 5.84 14.00 -1.82
CA ASP A 551 5.74 12.59 -2.21
C ASP A 551 4.68 11.84 -1.38
N GLY A 552 4.15 12.45 -0.31
CA GLY A 552 3.03 11.97 0.50
C GLY A 552 1.68 12.05 -0.23
N LYS A 553 1.61 11.56 -1.46
CA LYS A 553 0.44 11.67 -2.33
C LYS A 553 0.19 10.38 -3.10
N ILE A 554 -1.09 10.03 -3.23
CA ILE A 554 -1.58 8.92 -4.04
C ILE A 554 -2.31 9.51 -5.25
N ASP A 555 -1.68 9.40 -6.42
CA ASP A 555 -2.20 9.88 -7.70
C ASP A 555 -2.14 8.85 -8.82
N LYS A 556 -1.92 7.59 -8.46
CA LYS A 556 -2.00 6.45 -9.36
C LYS A 556 -2.92 5.42 -8.73
N PHE A 557 -3.97 5.06 -9.47
CA PHE A 557 -4.98 4.12 -9.03
C PHE A 557 -5.08 2.94 -10.00
N ILE A 558 -5.72 1.87 -9.56
CA ILE A 558 -5.99 0.68 -10.38
C ILE A 558 -6.65 1.09 -11.70
N GLY A 559 -6.20 0.47 -12.80
CA GLY A 559 -6.67 0.79 -14.15
C GLY A 559 -5.85 1.88 -14.86
N GLY A 560 -4.77 2.38 -14.25
CA GLY A 560 -3.93 3.42 -14.84
C GLY A 560 -4.53 4.82 -14.73
N GLU A 561 -5.50 4.99 -13.84
CA GLU A 561 -6.20 6.25 -13.61
C GLU A 561 -5.37 7.18 -12.71
N SER A 562 -5.39 8.48 -13.00
CA SER A 562 -4.70 9.52 -12.22
C SER A 562 -5.54 10.14 -11.09
N SER A 563 -6.78 9.68 -10.95
CA SER A 563 -7.71 10.12 -9.91
C SER A 563 -8.76 9.05 -9.64
N LEU A 564 -9.30 9.03 -8.43
CA LEU A 564 -10.30 8.07 -7.97
C LEU A 564 -11.71 8.70 -8.01
N PRO A 565 -12.75 8.03 -8.54
CA PRO A 565 -14.13 8.47 -8.35
C PRO A 565 -14.49 8.42 -6.87
N LEU A 566 -14.98 9.53 -6.31
CA LEU A 566 -15.28 9.70 -4.90
C LEU A 566 -16.64 10.39 -4.69
N HIS A 567 -17.19 10.23 -3.50
CA HIS A 567 -18.35 10.99 -3.05
C HIS A 567 -17.91 12.40 -2.62
N GLU A 568 -18.80 13.38 -2.79
CA GLU A 568 -18.52 14.74 -2.33
C GLU A 568 -18.28 14.77 -0.82
N PHE A 569 -17.30 15.59 -0.43
CA PHE A 569 -17.03 15.86 0.97
C PHE A 569 -18.15 16.74 1.54
N GLU A 570 -18.94 16.20 2.47
CA GLU A 570 -19.98 16.95 3.17
C GLU A 570 -19.35 17.68 4.35
N GLY A 571 -19.07 18.97 4.19
CA GLY A 571 -18.65 19.84 5.29
C GLY A 571 -19.85 20.31 6.12
N ASP A 572 -19.72 20.26 7.46
CA ASP A 572 -20.59 20.91 8.46
C ASP A 572 -22.08 20.47 8.53
N GLY A 573 -22.50 19.51 7.70
CA GLY A 573 -23.75 18.78 7.87
C GLY A 573 -23.53 17.62 8.81
N GLY A 574 -23.79 17.80 10.11
CA GLY A 574 -23.71 16.73 11.10
C GLY A 574 -24.34 15.45 10.55
N PHE A 575 -23.55 14.36 10.49
CA PHE A 575 -24.06 13.03 10.25
C PHE A 575 -25.06 12.76 11.38
N SER A 576 -26.34 13.06 11.13
CA SER A 576 -27.43 12.47 11.88
C SER A 576 -27.33 11.01 11.50
N GLY A 577 -26.64 10.23 12.35
CA GLY A 577 -26.76 8.79 12.34
C GLY A 577 -28.25 8.51 12.39
N GLY A 578 -28.84 8.26 11.22
CA GLY A 578 -30.21 7.78 11.14
C GLY A 578 -30.22 6.54 12.02
N GLY A 579 -31.00 6.62 13.10
CA GLY A 579 -31.22 5.50 14.01
C GLY A 579 -31.83 4.35 13.22
N GLY A 580 -30.96 3.56 12.58
CA GLY A 580 -31.26 2.20 12.19
C GLY A 580 -31.41 1.38 13.47
N PRO A 581 -32.30 0.39 13.48
CA PRO A 581 -32.74 -0.24 14.72
C PRO A 581 -31.56 -0.88 15.46
N SER A 582 -31.48 -0.53 16.74
CA SER A 582 -30.93 -1.29 17.87
C SER A 582 -30.31 -2.64 17.52
N ASP A 583 -29.01 -2.78 17.84
CA ASP A 583 -28.30 -4.01 18.18
C ASP A 583 -29.06 -5.33 17.93
N GLY A 584 -28.98 -5.82 16.69
CA GLY A 584 -28.91 -7.26 16.50
C GLY A 584 -27.51 -7.74 16.92
N PRO A 585 -27.35 -9.01 17.35
CA PRO A 585 -26.02 -9.55 17.64
C PRO A 585 -25.11 -9.27 16.43
N HIS A 586 -24.04 -8.51 16.65
CA HIS A 586 -23.05 -8.30 15.62
C HIS A 586 -22.52 -9.68 15.18
N SER A 587 -22.32 -9.88 13.88
CA SER A 587 -21.72 -11.11 13.33
C SER A 587 -20.24 -11.26 13.67
N PHE A 588 -19.67 -10.32 14.42
CA PHE A 588 -18.24 -10.27 14.73
C PHE A 588 -17.97 -9.86 16.18
N ALA A 589 -16.77 -10.21 16.66
CA ALA A 589 -16.18 -9.73 17.90
C ALA A 589 -14.82 -9.08 17.63
N VAL A 590 -14.52 -8.00 18.35
CA VAL A 590 -13.15 -7.47 18.45
C VAL A 590 -12.42 -8.23 19.55
N THR A 591 -11.42 -9.03 19.19
CA THR A 591 -10.67 -9.88 20.13
C THR A 591 -9.43 -9.18 20.70
N LEU A 592 -8.87 -8.26 19.94
CA LEU A 592 -7.65 -7.54 20.31
C LEU A 592 -7.73 -6.10 19.79
N ALA A 593 -7.25 -5.16 20.59
CA ALA A 593 -7.02 -3.78 20.19
C ALA A 593 -5.67 -3.32 20.74
N VAL A 594 -4.74 -2.97 19.85
CA VAL A 594 -3.40 -2.51 20.18
C VAL A 594 -3.27 -1.05 19.78
N PRO A 595 -2.94 -0.14 20.72
CA PRO A 595 -2.71 1.25 20.36
C PRO A 595 -1.44 1.43 19.52
N GLY A 596 -1.50 2.38 18.60
CA GLY A 596 -0.30 2.88 17.94
C GLY A 596 0.64 3.57 18.93
N PRO A 597 1.92 3.74 18.61
CA PRO A 597 2.87 4.38 19.50
C PRO A 597 2.52 5.85 19.71
N SER A 598 2.67 6.30 20.96
CA SER A 598 2.48 7.69 21.35
C SER A 598 3.61 8.58 20.85
N CYS A 599 3.44 9.91 20.84
CA CYS A 599 4.56 10.84 20.64
C CYS A 599 5.74 10.54 21.58
N GLY A 600 5.48 10.12 22.82
CA GLY A 600 6.52 9.71 23.75
C GLY A 600 7.31 8.48 23.27
N ASP A 601 6.63 7.48 22.72
CA ASP A 601 7.28 6.28 22.16
C ASP A 601 8.14 6.64 20.95
N VAL A 602 7.62 7.49 20.06
CA VAL A 602 8.37 7.99 18.89
C VAL A 602 9.61 8.78 19.32
N LEU A 603 9.49 9.64 20.33
CA LEU A 603 10.61 10.39 20.90
C LEU A 603 11.67 9.45 21.50
N ARG A 604 11.27 8.40 22.22
CA ARG A 604 12.20 7.39 22.76
C ARG A 604 12.96 6.65 21.66
N VAL A 605 12.30 6.33 20.54
CA VAL A 605 12.98 5.75 19.36
C VAL A 605 14.07 6.68 18.81
N MET A 606 13.85 7.99 18.88
CA MET A 606 14.83 9.02 18.52
C MET A 606 15.84 9.33 19.64
N GLN A 607 15.91 8.50 20.68
CA GLN A 607 16.82 8.63 21.83
C GLN A 607 16.59 9.88 22.69
N HIS A 608 15.37 10.39 22.73
CA HIS A 608 14.96 11.41 23.70
C HIS A 608 14.38 10.78 24.98
N GLU A 609 14.36 11.59 26.04
CA GLU A 609 13.70 11.30 27.33
C GLU A 609 12.43 12.16 27.44
N PRO A 610 11.25 11.67 27.00
CA PRO A 610 10.02 12.46 27.01
C PRO A 610 9.67 13.03 28.38
N GLU A 611 9.98 12.30 29.44
CA GLU A 611 9.75 12.70 30.82
C GLU A 611 10.53 13.98 31.17
N LEU A 612 11.83 14.04 30.83
CA LEU A 612 12.67 15.20 31.07
C LEU A 612 12.27 16.40 30.18
N MET A 613 11.89 16.13 28.93
CA MET A 613 11.37 17.16 28.03
C MET A 613 10.09 17.79 28.59
N PHE A 614 9.20 16.96 29.14
CA PHE A 614 7.96 17.42 29.76
C PHE A 614 8.21 18.27 31.00
N GLU A 615 9.13 17.86 31.88
CA GLU A 615 9.53 18.66 33.05
C GLU A 615 10.12 20.02 32.63
N THR A 616 10.93 20.05 31.58
CA THR A 616 11.52 21.28 31.05
C THR A 616 10.45 22.23 30.51
N LEU A 617 9.47 21.69 29.76
CA LEU A 617 8.35 22.48 29.23
C LEU A 617 7.42 22.98 30.35
N LYS A 618 7.21 22.16 31.39
CA LYS A 618 6.47 22.55 32.58
C LYS A 618 7.10 23.76 33.26
N HIS A 619 8.39 23.70 33.56
CA HIS A 619 9.11 24.82 34.19
C HIS A 619 9.00 26.09 33.35
N ARG A 620 9.11 25.97 32.02
CA ARG A 620 8.96 27.11 31.11
C ARG A 620 7.52 27.65 31.09
N ALA A 621 6.50 26.80 31.20
CA ALA A 621 5.11 27.27 31.31
C ALA A 621 4.91 28.07 32.61
N GLU A 622 5.42 27.56 33.74
CA GLU A 622 5.34 28.23 35.05
C GLU A 622 6.06 29.60 35.06
N GLU A 623 7.13 29.77 34.29
CA GLU A 623 7.84 31.05 34.17
C GLU A 623 7.08 32.12 33.36
N PHE A 624 6.35 31.71 32.32
CA PHE A 624 5.82 32.63 31.29
C PHE A 624 4.29 32.72 31.23
N VAL A 625 3.57 31.83 31.93
CA VAL A 625 2.10 31.81 31.96
C VAL A 625 1.64 32.17 33.37
N HIS A 626 0.95 33.32 33.50
CA HIS A 626 0.56 33.88 34.79
C HIS A 626 -0.83 33.44 35.29
N ASP A 627 -1.55 32.63 34.51
CA ASP A 627 -2.85 32.04 34.86
C ASP A 627 -2.71 30.51 34.99
N ASP A 628 -3.05 29.97 36.17
CA ASP A 628 -2.99 28.53 36.47
C ASP A 628 -3.83 27.70 35.49
N ASN A 629 -4.89 28.29 34.92
CA ASN A 629 -5.76 27.61 33.98
C ASN A 629 -5.10 27.43 32.60
N ASP A 630 -4.29 28.40 32.17
CA ASP A 630 -3.53 28.33 30.91
C ASP A 630 -2.33 27.38 31.05
N VAL A 631 -1.71 27.32 32.24
CA VAL A 631 -0.68 26.31 32.56
C VAL A 631 -1.29 24.90 32.46
N MET A 632 -2.48 24.68 33.03
CA MET A 632 -3.19 23.40 32.92
C MET A 632 -3.51 23.02 31.47
N ILE A 633 -3.89 23.98 30.61
CA ILE A 633 -4.15 23.74 29.18
C ILE A 633 -2.87 23.33 28.45
N VAL A 634 -1.76 24.05 28.65
CA VAL A 634 -0.45 23.71 28.07
C VAL A 634 -0.01 22.32 28.52
N MET A 635 -0.22 21.98 29.80
CA MET A 635 0.16 20.70 30.38
C MET A 635 -0.76 19.53 29.98
N ALA A 636 -2.04 19.77 29.66
CA ALA A 636 -2.99 18.73 29.25
C ALA A 636 -2.79 18.24 27.80
N VAL A 637 -2.14 19.05 26.94
CA VAL A 637 -1.91 18.74 25.52
C VAL A 637 -0.66 17.88 25.31
N LEU A 638 0.33 18.00 26.19
CA LEU A 638 1.66 17.41 26.03
C LEU A 638 1.76 15.87 26.19
N PRO A 639 1.00 15.19 27.09
CA PRO A 639 1.05 13.73 27.22
C PRO A 639 0.11 12.98 26.27
N ILE A 640 -0.78 13.66 25.53
CA ILE A 640 -1.90 13.04 24.79
C ILE A 640 -1.85 13.41 23.31
N LEU A 641 -0.84 12.98 22.57
CA LEU A 641 -0.93 12.95 21.12
C LEU A 641 -0.23 11.68 20.60
N PRO A 642 -0.99 10.70 20.12
CA PRO A 642 -0.73 10.10 18.83
C PRO A 642 -1.80 10.68 17.91
N THR A 643 -1.38 11.38 16.85
CA THR A 643 -2.22 12.04 15.82
C THR A 643 -2.92 13.34 16.22
N LEU A 644 -3.10 14.20 15.22
CA LEU A 644 -3.97 15.38 15.25
C LEU A 644 -5.37 14.93 15.71
N LYS A 645 -5.85 15.43 16.86
CA LYS A 645 -7.27 15.30 17.18
C LYS A 645 -8.06 16.10 16.14
N THR A 646 -8.79 15.41 15.27
CA THR A 646 -9.83 16.04 14.46
C THR A 646 -10.88 16.60 15.42
N SER A 647 -11.11 17.91 15.34
CA SER A 647 -12.00 18.66 16.25
C SER A 647 -13.49 18.46 15.91
N SER A 648 -13.82 17.53 15.03
CA SER A 648 -15.18 17.27 14.60
C SER A 648 -15.39 15.78 14.37
N GLY A 649 -16.38 15.20 15.06
CA GLY A 649 -16.74 13.79 14.97
C GLY A 649 -17.43 13.46 13.64
N HIS A 650 -16.73 13.61 12.53
CA HIS A 650 -17.25 13.36 11.19
C HIS A 650 -16.63 12.08 10.64
N ILE A 651 -17.42 11.00 10.54
CA ILE A 651 -17.03 9.83 9.76
C ILE A 651 -17.20 10.21 8.29
N VAL A 652 -16.11 10.60 7.62
CA VAL A 652 -16.11 11.02 6.21
C VAL A 652 -15.17 10.12 5.41
N VAL A 653 -15.79 9.36 4.49
CA VAL A 653 -15.18 8.46 3.50
C VAL A 653 -14.02 7.65 4.09
N LEU A 654 -14.39 6.62 4.82
CA LEU A 654 -13.42 5.62 5.25
C LEU A 654 -12.95 4.88 4.01
N GLU A 655 -11.67 4.97 3.66
CA GLU A 655 -11.11 4.29 2.49
C GLU A 655 -10.36 3.03 2.91
N LEU A 656 -10.60 1.95 2.17
CA LEU A 656 -9.94 0.66 2.33
C LEU A 656 -8.66 0.63 1.50
N VAL A 657 -7.52 0.38 2.11
CA VAL A 657 -6.29 -0.04 1.43
C VAL A 657 -5.90 -1.44 1.88
N LEU A 658 -5.74 -2.37 0.93
CA LEU A 658 -5.13 -3.68 1.20
C LEU A 658 -3.61 -3.54 1.35
N ALA A 659 -3.15 -3.01 2.48
CA ALA A 659 -1.74 -2.76 2.74
C ALA A 659 -1.01 -4.05 3.15
N PHE A 660 0.13 -4.28 2.51
CA PHE A 660 1.10 -5.30 2.89
C PHE A 660 2.36 -4.60 3.38
N PRO A 661 2.75 -4.76 4.65
CA PRO A 661 4.08 -4.34 5.07
C PRO A 661 5.08 -5.42 4.62
N SER A 662 5.64 -5.30 3.42
CA SER A 662 6.71 -6.18 2.92
C SER A 662 7.98 -6.13 3.78
N GLN A 663 8.21 -5.05 4.53
CA GLN A 663 9.41 -4.84 5.35
C GLN A 663 9.10 -3.89 6.50
N LEU A 664 9.39 -4.33 7.74
CA LEU A 664 9.91 -3.59 8.90
C LEU A 664 9.61 -2.08 9.10
N PHE A 665 8.45 -1.61 8.65
CA PHE A 665 7.88 -0.33 9.02
C PHE A 665 6.48 -0.59 9.56
N LEU A 666 6.40 -1.12 10.78
CA LEU A 666 5.20 -0.92 11.58
C LEU A 666 5.09 0.59 11.83
N SER A 667 4.13 1.22 11.15
CA SER A 667 3.84 2.64 11.23
C SER A 667 3.60 3.11 12.66
N ASN A 668 4.18 4.26 12.98
CA ASN A 668 4.19 4.91 14.29
C ASN A 668 2.89 5.66 14.66
N SER A 669 1.73 5.32 14.10
CA SER A 669 0.49 6.07 14.40
C SER A 669 -0.84 5.30 14.31
N SER A 670 -0.87 4.08 13.76
CA SER A 670 -2.14 3.37 13.52
C SER A 670 -2.49 2.42 14.67
N PHE A 671 -3.77 2.36 15.04
CA PHE A 671 -4.25 1.34 15.98
C PHE A 671 -4.50 0.04 15.23
N VAL A 672 -4.15 -1.10 15.83
CA VAL A 672 -4.41 -2.44 15.26
C VAL A 672 -5.60 -3.06 15.97
N VAL A 673 -6.58 -3.56 15.20
CA VAL A 673 -7.78 -4.23 15.71
C VAL A 673 -7.91 -5.61 15.06
N GLU A 674 -8.10 -6.65 15.86
CA GLU A 674 -8.43 -7.99 15.35
C GLU A 674 -9.91 -8.28 15.46
N VAL A 675 -10.49 -8.77 14.37
CA VAL A 675 -11.91 -9.04 14.24
C VAL A 675 -12.11 -10.49 13.83
N VAL A 676 -12.89 -11.22 14.61
CA VAL A 676 -13.29 -12.61 14.35
C VAL A 676 -14.79 -12.70 14.14
N CYS A 677 -15.22 -13.62 13.29
CA CYS A 677 -16.65 -13.93 13.10
C CYS A 677 -17.19 -14.78 14.24
N PHE A 678 -18.47 -14.62 14.56
CA PHE A 678 -19.20 -15.52 15.47
C PHE A 678 -19.70 -16.80 14.78
#